data_AF-A0A8C3RT64-F1
#
_entry.id   AF-A0A8C3RT64-F1
#
_cell.length_a   1.000
_cell.length_b   1.000
_cell.length_c   1.000
_cell.angle_alpha   90.00
_cell.angle_beta   90.00
_cell.angle_gamma   90.00
#
_symmetry.space_group_name_H-M   'P 1'
#
loop_
_entity.id
_entity.type
_entity.pdbx_description
1 polymer ?
#
loop_
_entity_poly.entity_id
_entity_poly.type
_entity_poly.pdbx_seq_one_letter_code
_entity_poly.pdbx_strand_id
1 'polypeptide(L)'
;MLFGSLARPGHPMKKFFWGNAETLKHEPKTNNIDTYTRLRDFWQRYYSAHYMTLVVQSKETLDTLEKWVTEIFSAIPNNGSPRPSFGHLTQPFDTPEFHRLYRVVPVRKVHSLSITWALPPQDQHYRVKPLHYISWLVGHEGKGSVLSFLRKKFWALALYGGNGETGFEQNSTYSIFSISVTLTDEGYKHFYEVAHVVFQYLKMLQKRGPDKSLCENMQLFQKEDFLTGDQLLFEYKPDVISDALNQLCPQRANLVLLSAANEGKCHLKERWFGTQYSEEDIDTYWSDLWASDFQLNEDLHLPEENKYIATDFALKAPDCPESEYPVKILSTQQGCLWYRKDDKFKIPKAYIRFHLISPLIQQSAENVVLFDTFVNILTHNLAEPAYEADVAQLEYKLVAGEHGLVIRVKGFNHKLPLLFQLIIDHLSDFSFTPAVFEMITEQLKKTYFNILIKPETLAKNVRLLILEHGRWSMIDKYETLMKGLSIESLSSFVKAFKSQLFVEGLVQGNFTSRESKDFLNYVVQKLQFFPLPHPCPVQFRVVDLPSTHLLCKVKALNKGDANSEVTVYYQSGARSLREYTLMELLVMHMEEPCFDFLRTKQTLGYHVYPTCRNTSGILGFSVTVATQATKYNSELVDKKIEDFLSFFEEKIKHLTEEAFSTQVKGKVKE
;
A
#
# COMPACT_ATOMS: atom_id res chain seq x y z
N MET A 1 4.08 17.23 -8.60
CA MET A 1 4.27 18.61 -8.08
C MET A 1 3.52 19.68 -8.88
N LEU A 2 3.01 19.38 -10.09
CA LEU A 2 2.16 20.27 -10.90
C LEU A 2 1.13 21.06 -10.07
N PHE A 3 0.36 20.39 -9.21
CA PHE A 3 -0.64 21.02 -8.34
C PHE A 3 -0.09 22.20 -7.51
N GLY A 4 1.08 22.07 -6.89
CA GLY A 4 1.70 23.15 -6.10
C GLY A 4 2.15 24.34 -6.96
N SER A 5 2.43 24.11 -8.25
CA SER A 5 2.77 25.19 -9.19
C SER A 5 1.56 26.07 -9.57
N LEU A 6 0.33 25.58 -9.37
CA LEU A 6 -0.91 26.33 -9.60
C LEU A 6 -1.19 27.37 -8.49
N ALA A 7 -0.47 27.32 -7.36
CA ALA A 7 -0.67 28.27 -6.27
C ALA A 7 -0.25 29.71 -6.67
N ARG A 8 -0.92 30.71 -6.11
CA ARG A 8 -0.62 32.15 -6.28
C ARG A 8 0.89 32.45 -6.12
N PRO A 9 1.48 33.33 -6.95
CA PRO A 9 2.85 33.80 -6.76
C PRO A 9 3.09 34.31 -5.33
N GLY A 10 4.25 33.99 -4.75
CA GLY A 10 4.59 34.34 -3.37
C GLY A 10 4.03 33.39 -2.30
N HIS A 11 3.02 32.56 -2.60
CA HIS A 11 2.49 31.61 -1.61
C HIS A 11 3.51 30.48 -1.29
N PRO A 12 3.72 30.10 -0.02
CA PRO A 12 4.69 29.04 0.35
C PRO A 12 4.50 27.71 -0.39
N MET A 13 3.26 27.35 -0.73
CA MET A 13 2.88 26.16 -1.51
C MET A 13 3.59 26.03 -2.86
N LYS A 14 4.00 27.15 -3.47
CA LYS A 14 4.67 27.16 -4.78
C LYS A 14 6.15 26.76 -4.69
N LYS A 15 6.70 26.54 -3.49
CA LYS A 15 8.10 26.16 -3.25
C LYS A 15 8.32 24.67 -3.46
N PHE A 16 9.49 24.32 -4.00
CA PHE A 16 9.98 22.93 -4.02
C PHE A 16 10.57 22.58 -2.64
N PHE A 17 9.87 21.74 -1.89
CA PHE A 17 10.16 21.47 -0.47
C PHE A 17 11.09 20.28 -0.20
N TRP A 18 11.34 19.38 -1.17
CA TRP A 18 12.31 18.29 -0.99
C TRP A 18 13.76 18.75 -1.17
N GLY A 19 14.00 19.75 -2.01
CA GLY A 19 15.34 20.16 -2.40
C GLY A 19 16.06 19.14 -3.30
N ASN A 20 17.19 19.54 -3.85
CA ASN A 20 18.06 18.72 -4.70
C ASN A 20 19.46 19.37 -4.77
N ALA A 21 20.40 18.76 -5.51
CA ALA A 21 21.74 19.33 -5.69
C ALA A 21 21.70 20.74 -6.30
N GLU A 22 20.72 21.05 -7.15
CA GLU A 22 20.56 22.39 -7.72
C GLU A 22 20.27 23.42 -6.62
N THR A 23 19.16 23.26 -5.92
CA THR A 23 18.67 24.18 -4.88
C THR A 23 19.51 24.21 -3.59
N LEU A 24 20.25 23.14 -3.27
CA LEU A 24 21.01 23.00 -2.02
C LEU A 24 22.54 23.09 -2.20
N LYS A 25 23.05 23.11 -3.44
CA LYS A 25 24.50 23.18 -3.71
C LYS A 25 24.87 24.08 -4.89
N HIS A 26 24.21 23.96 -6.04
CA HIS A 26 24.61 24.71 -7.24
C HIS A 26 24.06 26.15 -7.23
N GLU A 27 22.75 26.37 -7.12
CA GLU A 27 22.14 27.70 -6.98
C GLU A 27 22.71 28.48 -5.79
N PRO A 28 22.87 27.91 -4.56
CA PRO A 28 23.50 28.62 -3.46
C PRO A 28 24.95 29.03 -3.74
N LYS A 29 25.76 28.14 -4.33
CA LYS A 29 27.16 28.45 -4.67
C LYS A 29 27.25 29.56 -5.71
N THR A 30 26.42 29.53 -6.75
CA THR A 30 26.36 30.56 -7.79
C THR A 30 25.93 31.92 -7.22
N ASN A 31 25.02 31.91 -6.24
CA ASN A 31 24.51 33.12 -5.58
C ASN A 31 25.33 33.57 -4.36
N ASN A 32 26.51 32.97 -4.11
CA ASN A 32 27.35 33.21 -2.93
C ASN A 32 26.62 33.06 -1.57
N ILE A 33 25.66 32.15 -1.50
CA ILE A 33 24.93 31.81 -0.27
C ILE A 33 25.66 30.68 0.44
N ASP A 34 26.21 30.95 1.63
CA ASP A 34 26.71 29.90 2.51
C ASP A 34 25.55 29.09 3.12
N THR A 35 25.41 27.84 2.66
CA THR A 35 24.37 26.92 3.12
C THR A 35 24.61 26.41 4.54
N TYR A 36 25.86 26.41 5.03
CA TYR A 36 26.16 26.05 6.42
C TYR A 36 25.62 27.12 7.38
N THR A 37 25.95 28.40 7.14
CA THR A 37 25.40 29.51 7.92
C THR A 37 23.87 29.55 7.83
N ARG A 38 23.27 29.39 6.64
CA ARG A 38 21.79 29.34 6.53
C ARG A 38 21.14 28.19 7.29
N LEU A 39 21.78 27.01 7.34
CA LEU A 39 21.30 25.89 8.15
C LEU A 39 21.41 26.19 9.66
N ARG A 40 22.50 26.84 10.08
CA ARG A 40 22.70 27.32 11.45
C ARG A 40 21.65 28.35 11.87
N ASP A 41 21.36 29.34 11.03
CA ASP A 41 20.32 30.36 11.25
C ASP A 41 18.93 29.70 11.40
N PHE A 42 18.61 28.76 10.50
CA PHE A 42 17.35 28.02 10.52
C PHE A 42 17.20 27.19 11.82
N TRP A 43 18.27 26.48 12.22
CA TRP A 43 18.31 25.75 13.48
C TRP A 43 18.08 26.67 14.67
N GLN A 44 18.83 27.78 14.79
CA GLN A 44 18.67 28.74 15.89
C GLN A 44 17.26 29.37 15.95
N ARG A 45 16.62 29.61 14.79
CA ARG A 45 15.28 30.22 14.72
C ARG A 45 14.14 29.25 15.05
N TYR A 46 14.24 27.99 14.60
CA TYR A 46 13.11 27.04 14.59
C TYR A 46 13.28 25.81 15.49
N TYR A 47 14.49 25.45 15.92
CA TYR A 47 14.70 24.36 16.88
C TYR A 47 14.74 24.93 18.31
N SER A 48 13.57 25.33 18.80
CA SER A 48 13.36 25.93 20.13
C SER A 48 12.37 25.12 20.95
N ALA A 49 12.62 24.99 22.26
CA ALA A 49 11.89 24.07 23.14
C ALA A 49 10.36 24.23 23.10
N HIS A 50 9.84 25.47 23.06
CA HIS A 50 8.40 25.77 23.00
C HIS A 50 7.71 25.42 21.67
N TYR A 51 8.46 24.97 20.67
CA TYR A 51 7.91 24.42 19.44
C TYR A 51 7.90 22.88 19.44
N MET A 52 8.66 22.24 20.33
CA MET A 52 8.87 20.80 20.33
C MET A 52 7.80 20.09 21.17
N THR A 53 7.44 18.89 20.73
CA THR A 53 6.68 17.91 21.52
C THR A 53 7.52 16.64 21.56
N LEU A 54 7.70 16.06 22.75
CA LEU A 54 8.43 14.83 22.97
C LEU A 54 7.48 13.76 23.52
N VAL A 55 7.62 12.53 23.03
CA VAL A 55 6.96 11.34 23.58
C VAL A 55 8.04 10.30 23.87
N VAL A 56 8.04 9.73 25.07
CA VAL A 56 8.95 8.65 25.47
C VAL A 56 8.12 7.48 25.98
N GLN A 57 8.39 6.30 25.45
CA GLN A 57 7.75 5.04 25.87
C GLN A 57 8.82 4.11 26.46
N SER A 58 8.56 3.57 27.66
CA SER A 58 9.44 2.62 28.33
C SER A 58 8.64 1.67 29.21
N LYS A 59 9.31 0.66 29.78
CA LYS A 59 8.79 -0.20 30.85
C LYS A 59 9.00 0.40 32.25
N GLU A 60 9.80 1.46 32.34
CA GLU A 60 10.11 2.18 33.58
C GLU A 60 8.92 3.00 34.10
N THR A 61 8.99 3.40 35.37
CA THR A 61 7.97 4.26 36.00
C THR A 61 7.90 5.66 35.38
N LEU A 62 6.77 6.34 35.54
CA LEU A 62 6.61 7.73 35.10
C LEU A 62 7.64 8.65 35.77
N ASP A 63 7.91 8.47 37.07
CA ASP A 63 8.91 9.25 37.82
C ASP A 63 10.33 9.06 37.23
N THR A 64 10.69 7.83 36.86
CA THR A 64 11.96 7.53 36.17
C THR A 64 12.03 8.25 34.82
N LEU A 65 10.93 8.20 34.05
CA LEU A 65 10.86 8.83 32.72
C LEU A 65 10.88 10.35 32.79
N GLU A 66 10.15 10.96 33.73
CA GLU A 66 10.17 12.40 33.98
C GLU A 66 11.57 12.87 34.36
N LYS A 67 12.26 12.13 35.25
CA LYS A 67 13.65 12.43 35.62
C LYS A 67 14.57 12.39 34.40
N TRP A 68 14.54 11.32 33.60
CA TRP A 68 15.39 11.20 32.41
C TRP A 68 15.08 12.25 31.33
N VAL A 69 13.79 12.53 31.09
CA VAL A 69 13.37 13.57 30.15
C VAL A 69 13.85 14.94 30.62
N THR A 70 13.71 15.24 31.91
CA THR A 70 14.20 16.50 32.49
C THR A 70 15.72 16.61 32.39
N GLU A 71 16.46 15.56 32.76
CA GLU A 71 17.92 15.53 32.73
C GLU A 71 18.48 15.73 31.31
N ILE A 72 17.87 15.12 30.29
CA ILE A 72 18.36 15.14 28.91
C ILE A 72 17.87 16.38 28.14
N PHE A 73 16.59 16.75 28.27
CA PHE A 73 15.94 17.72 27.36
C PHE A 73 15.72 19.12 27.97
N SER A 74 15.86 19.32 29.28
CA SER A 74 15.69 20.66 29.89
C SER A 74 16.71 21.70 29.40
N ALA A 75 17.87 21.25 28.90
CA ALA A 75 18.92 22.12 28.35
C ALA A 75 18.61 22.64 26.93
N ILE A 76 17.52 22.22 26.29
CA ILE A 76 17.15 22.73 24.96
C ILE A 76 16.73 24.20 25.07
N PRO A 77 17.33 25.12 24.29
CA PRO A 77 17.05 26.54 24.42
C PRO A 77 15.62 26.88 24.01
N ASN A 78 15.01 27.81 24.77
CA ASN A 78 13.78 28.49 24.37
C ASN A 78 14.12 29.91 23.89
N ASN A 79 13.99 30.17 22.59
CA ASN A 79 14.28 31.48 21.99
C ASN A 79 13.11 32.48 22.07
N GLY A 80 12.00 32.12 22.73
CA GLY A 80 10.82 32.97 22.98
C GLY A 80 10.09 33.48 21.74
N SER A 81 10.55 33.15 20.53
CA SER A 81 10.04 33.74 19.29
C SER A 81 8.69 33.13 18.91
N PRO A 82 7.70 33.91 18.45
CA PRO A 82 6.40 33.37 18.08
C PRO A 82 6.47 32.49 16.82
N ARG A 83 5.60 31.48 16.74
CA ARG A 83 5.43 30.66 15.53
C ARG A 83 5.03 31.57 14.36
N PRO A 84 5.60 31.40 13.14
CA PRO A 84 5.12 32.13 11.97
C PRO A 84 3.63 31.86 11.73
N SER A 85 2.85 32.92 11.53
CA SER A 85 1.43 32.82 11.19
C SER A 85 1.21 33.17 9.72
N PHE A 86 0.45 32.33 9.03
CA PHE A 86 0.13 32.47 7.61
C PHE A 86 -1.37 32.70 7.37
N GLY A 87 -2.14 33.07 8.40
CA GLY A 87 -3.60 33.29 8.30
C GLY A 87 -4.03 34.42 7.36
N HIS A 88 -3.10 35.18 6.79
CA HIS A 88 -3.33 36.16 5.73
C HIS A 88 -3.24 35.56 4.30
N LEU A 89 -2.95 34.27 4.18
CA LEU A 89 -2.70 33.56 2.91
C LEU A 89 -3.73 32.45 2.64
N THR A 90 -4.97 32.60 3.12
CA THR A 90 -5.98 31.53 3.17
C THR A 90 -6.61 31.11 1.83
N GLN A 91 -6.14 31.67 0.72
CA GLN A 91 -6.66 31.44 -0.63
C GLN A 91 -5.52 31.24 -1.65
N PRO A 92 -4.76 30.14 -1.56
CA PRO A 92 -3.63 29.85 -2.45
C PRO A 92 -4.03 29.55 -3.89
N PHE A 93 -5.24 29.02 -4.12
CA PHE A 93 -5.72 28.47 -5.40
C PHE A 93 -6.90 29.24 -5.99
N ASP A 94 -7.20 30.42 -5.46
CA ASP A 94 -8.16 31.36 -6.05
C ASP A 94 -7.48 32.05 -7.26
N THR A 95 -7.33 31.31 -8.35
CA THR A 95 -6.74 31.77 -9.62
C THR A 95 -7.47 31.14 -10.81
N PRO A 96 -7.55 31.82 -11.97
CA PRO A 96 -8.24 31.28 -13.15
C PRO A 96 -7.66 29.94 -13.63
N GLU A 97 -6.36 29.72 -13.43
CA GLU A 97 -5.68 28.50 -13.86
C GLU A 97 -6.15 27.26 -13.08
N PHE A 98 -6.57 27.40 -11.82
CA PHE A 98 -6.94 26.25 -11.00
C PHE A 98 -8.20 25.51 -11.50
N HIS A 99 -9.14 26.22 -12.12
CA HIS A 99 -10.45 25.69 -12.52
C HIS A 99 -10.46 25.13 -13.94
N ARG A 100 -9.51 24.23 -14.24
CA ARG A 100 -9.24 23.72 -15.61
C ARG A 100 -9.11 22.20 -15.67
N LEU A 101 -9.03 21.68 -16.90
CA LEU A 101 -8.66 20.30 -17.19
C LEU A 101 -7.15 20.21 -17.48
N TYR A 102 -6.45 19.44 -16.65
CA TYR A 102 -5.02 19.13 -16.79
C TYR A 102 -4.81 17.71 -17.29
N ARG A 103 -4.36 17.54 -18.53
CA ARG A 103 -3.90 16.23 -19.03
C ARG A 103 -2.47 16.00 -18.57
N VAL A 104 -2.15 14.81 -18.05
CA VAL A 104 -0.81 14.49 -17.54
C VAL A 104 -0.34 13.16 -18.10
N VAL A 105 0.94 13.07 -18.46
CA VAL A 105 1.59 11.81 -18.87
C VAL A 105 2.24 11.13 -17.65
N PRO A 106 1.73 9.99 -17.16
CA PRO A 106 2.31 9.25 -16.05
C PRO A 106 3.46 8.34 -16.52
N VAL A 107 4.42 8.06 -15.62
CA VAL A 107 5.51 7.09 -15.87
C VAL A 107 5.01 5.64 -15.84
N ARG A 108 3.94 5.36 -15.07
CA ARG A 108 3.31 4.03 -15.00
C ARG A 108 2.17 3.96 -16.02
N LYS A 109 1.90 2.77 -16.57
CA LYS A 109 0.67 2.53 -17.32
C LYS A 109 -0.52 2.50 -16.36
N VAL A 110 -1.27 3.60 -16.31
CA VAL A 110 -2.48 3.80 -15.50
C VAL A 110 -3.35 4.87 -16.15
N HIS A 111 -4.67 4.78 -15.97
CA HIS A 111 -5.61 5.87 -16.22
C HIS A 111 -6.21 6.31 -14.89
N SER A 112 -6.22 7.60 -14.61
CA SER A 112 -6.89 8.14 -13.42
C SER A 112 -7.42 9.53 -13.66
N LEU A 113 -8.64 9.78 -13.18
CA LEU A 113 -9.22 11.11 -13.05
C LEU A 113 -9.14 11.50 -11.58
N SER A 114 -8.50 12.64 -11.27
CA SER A 114 -8.55 13.26 -9.95
C SER A 114 -9.31 14.57 -10.02
N ILE A 115 -10.36 14.69 -9.21
CA ILE A 115 -11.21 15.87 -9.07
C ILE A 115 -10.85 16.50 -7.73
N THR A 116 -10.37 17.74 -7.73
CA THR A 116 -9.75 18.35 -6.54
C THR A 116 -10.32 19.72 -6.25
N TRP A 117 -10.58 20.02 -4.96
CA TRP A 117 -11.09 21.30 -4.48
C TRP A 117 -10.14 21.91 -3.46
N ALA A 118 -10.03 23.24 -3.47
CA ALA A 118 -9.37 24.03 -2.44
C ALA A 118 -10.41 24.63 -1.48
N LEU A 119 -10.27 24.31 -0.20
CA LEU A 119 -11.11 24.78 0.89
C LEU A 119 -10.30 25.64 1.88
N PRO A 120 -10.96 26.51 2.67
CA PRO A 120 -10.33 27.15 3.83
C PRO A 120 -9.79 26.12 4.83
N PRO A 121 -8.83 26.50 5.71
CA PRO A 121 -8.28 25.60 6.74
C PRO A 121 -9.36 24.91 7.58
N GLN A 122 -9.40 23.59 7.55
CA GLN A 122 -10.37 22.78 8.31
C GLN A 122 -9.89 22.40 9.73
N ASP A 123 -8.66 22.77 10.11
CA ASP A 123 -8.06 22.46 11.41
C ASP A 123 -8.94 22.89 12.60
N GLN A 124 -9.63 24.04 12.49
CA GLN A 124 -10.55 24.51 13.53
C GLN A 124 -11.82 23.64 13.68
N HIS A 125 -12.21 22.91 12.63
CA HIS A 125 -13.35 21.99 12.59
C HIS A 125 -12.95 20.56 12.92
N TYR A 126 -11.79 20.35 13.56
CA TYR A 126 -11.37 19.09 14.15
C TYR A 126 -12.37 18.47 15.15
N ARG A 127 -13.42 19.19 15.60
CA ARG A 127 -14.56 18.67 16.41
C ARG A 127 -15.71 18.09 15.56
N VAL A 128 -15.63 18.19 14.22
CA VAL A 128 -16.63 17.67 13.27
C VAL A 128 -16.01 16.84 12.11
N LYS A 129 -14.71 16.99 11.77
CA LYS A 129 -14.03 16.47 10.53
C LYS A 129 -15.02 16.42 9.34
N PRO A 130 -15.52 17.57 8.86
CA PRO A 130 -16.48 17.58 7.76
C PRO A 130 -15.94 16.89 6.49
N LEU A 131 -14.62 17.00 6.22
CA LEU A 131 -13.98 16.31 5.10
C LEU A 131 -13.91 14.78 5.28
N HIS A 132 -13.77 14.25 6.50
CA HIS A 132 -13.75 12.81 6.73
C HIS A 132 -15.13 12.19 6.55
N TYR A 133 -16.18 12.88 7.02
CA TYR A 133 -17.57 12.51 6.77
C TYR A 133 -17.87 12.43 5.27
N ILE A 134 -17.46 13.44 4.49
CA ILE A 134 -17.67 13.45 3.02
C ILE A 134 -16.78 12.39 2.34
N SER A 135 -15.54 12.23 2.79
CA SER A 135 -14.59 11.18 2.36
C SER A 135 -15.20 9.79 2.47
N TRP A 136 -15.80 9.46 3.62
CA TRP A 136 -16.43 8.17 3.86
C TRP A 136 -17.61 7.90 2.93
N LEU A 137 -18.50 8.89 2.75
CA LEU A 137 -19.66 8.77 1.87
C LEU A 137 -19.26 8.58 0.40
N VAL A 138 -18.35 9.42 -0.08
CA VAL A 138 -17.88 9.40 -1.48
C VAL A 138 -17.03 8.17 -1.76
N GLY A 139 -16.20 7.76 -0.80
CA GLY A 139 -15.32 6.59 -0.85
C GLY A 139 -16.02 5.26 -0.56
N HIS A 140 -17.33 5.25 -0.31
CA HIS A 140 -18.09 4.02 -0.10
C HIS A 140 -18.02 3.12 -1.34
N GLU A 141 -17.75 1.81 -1.18
CA GLU A 141 -17.69 0.86 -2.31
C GLU A 141 -18.88 -0.09 -2.39
N GLY A 142 -19.73 -0.13 -1.36
CA GLY A 142 -20.95 -0.94 -1.35
C GLY A 142 -22.03 -0.42 -2.32
N LYS A 143 -23.10 -1.20 -2.48
CA LYS A 143 -24.23 -0.93 -3.37
C LYS A 143 -24.79 0.50 -3.22
N GLY A 144 -25.07 1.15 -4.35
CA GLY A 144 -25.60 2.52 -4.42
C GLY A 144 -24.52 3.61 -4.42
N SER A 145 -23.25 3.24 -4.25
CA SER A 145 -22.15 4.21 -4.28
C SER A 145 -21.70 4.58 -5.70
N VAL A 146 -20.92 5.66 -5.78
CA VAL A 146 -20.21 6.08 -6.99
C VAL A 146 -19.40 4.93 -7.59
N LEU A 147 -18.59 4.24 -6.78
CA LEU A 147 -17.73 3.17 -7.30
C LEU A 147 -18.55 1.96 -7.77
N SER A 148 -19.61 1.57 -7.05
CA SER A 148 -20.50 0.48 -7.46
C SER A 148 -21.13 0.77 -8.83
N PHE A 149 -21.66 1.98 -9.04
CA PHE A 149 -22.22 2.39 -10.34
C PHE A 149 -21.17 2.39 -11.46
N LEU A 150 -20.01 3.02 -11.23
CA LEU A 150 -18.94 3.10 -12.22
C LEU A 150 -18.34 1.73 -12.58
N ARG A 151 -18.33 0.77 -11.65
CA ARG A 151 -17.90 -0.62 -11.90
C ARG A 151 -18.93 -1.39 -12.72
N LYS A 152 -20.23 -1.20 -12.46
CA LYS A 152 -21.33 -1.77 -13.28
C LYS A 152 -21.30 -1.28 -14.73
N LYS A 153 -20.76 -0.07 -14.97
CA LYS A 153 -20.50 0.49 -16.32
C LYS A 153 -19.14 0.11 -16.91
N PHE A 154 -18.31 -0.66 -16.20
CA PHE A 154 -16.91 -0.97 -16.57
C PHE A 154 -16.02 0.26 -16.77
N TRP A 155 -16.32 1.39 -16.11
CA TRP A 155 -15.57 2.65 -16.22
C TRP A 155 -14.49 2.83 -15.15
N ALA A 156 -14.70 2.30 -13.94
CA ALA A 156 -13.76 2.42 -12.84
C ALA A 156 -13.32 1.06 -12.26
N LEU A 157 -12.11 1.04 -11.70
CA LEU A 157 -11.53 -0.09 -10.97
C LEU A 157 -11.50 0.14 -9.46
N ALA A 158 -11.24 1.38 -9.04
CA ALA A 158 -11.17 1.82 -7.64
C ALA A 158 -11.46 3.32 -7.55
N LEU A 159 -11.88 3.79 -6.37
CA LEU A 159 -12.12 5.21 -6.09
C LEU A 159 -11.60 5.52 -4.69
N TYR A 160 -10.92 6.65 -4.55
CA TYR A 160 -10.44 7.17 -3.28
C TYR A 160 -10.91 8.62 -3.14
N GLY A 161 -11.74 8.91 -2.14
CA GLY A 161 -12.17 10.28 -1.81
C GLY A 161 -11.65 10.68 -0.44
N GLY A 162 -11.03 11.84 -0.29
CA GLY A 162 -10.55 12.31 1.01
C GLY A 162 -9.53 13.45 0.97
N ASN A 163 -8.86 13.63 2.11
CA ASN A 163 -7.72 14.54 2.28
C ASN A 163 -6.66 13.91 3.18
N GLY A 164 -5.39 14.20 2.92
CA GLY A 164 -4.33 14.03 3.91
C GLY A 164 -4.54 15.00 5.08
N GLU A 165 -4.57 14.47 6.31
CA GLU A 165 -4.86 15.26 7.53
C GLU A 165 -3.73 16.25 7.91
N THR A 166 -2.57 16.21 7.24
CA THR A 166 -1.44 17.13 7.50
C THR A 166 -0.63 17.47 6.24
N GLY A 167 0.18 18.53 6.33
CA GLY A 167 1.25 18.83 5.37
C GLY A 167 0.79 19.54 4.10
N PHE A 168 0.99 18.90 2.94
CA PHE A 168 0.68 19.46 1.62
C PHE A 168 -0.83 19.50 1.33
N GLU A 169 -1.63 18.71 2.03
CA GLU A 169 -3.08 18.62 1.82
C GLU A 169 -3.90 19.31 2.90
N GLN A 170 -3.36 19.51 4.10
CA GLN A 170 -4.02 20.25 5.18
C GLN A 170 -3.00 21.01 6.03
N ASN A 171 -3.21 22.33 6.17
CA ASN A 171 -2.41 23.22 7.00
C ASN A 171 -3.14 24.54 7.28
N SER A 172 -2.49 25.42 8.04
CA SER A 172 -3.03 26.73 8.46
C SER A 172 -3.39 27.72 7.34
N THR A 173 -3.14 27.41 6.05
CA THR A 173 -3.55 28.26 4.93
C THR A 173 -4.61 27.65 4.01
N TYR A 174 -4.82 26.33 4.00
CA TYR A 174 -5.91 25.70 3.24
C TYR A 174 -6.08 24.22 3.63
N SER A 175 -7.18 23.62 3.15
CA SER A 175 -7.34 22.18 3.05
C SER A 175 -7.69 21.80 1.62
N ILE A 176 -7.14 20.69 1.13
CA ILE A 176 -7.46 20.09 -0.17
C ILE A 176 -8.43 18.95 0.08
N PHE A 177 -9.49 18.85 -0.72
CA PHE A 177 -10.25 17.60 -0.82
C PHE A 177 -10.10 17.06 -2.25
N SER A 178 -9.86 15.76 -2.40
CA SER A 178 -9.66 15.14 -3.70
C SER A 178 -10.43 13.83 -3.82
N ILE A 179 -10.98 13.58 -5.02
CA ILE A 179 -11.59 12.31 -5.41
C ILE A 179 -10.82 11.78 -6.61
N SER A 180 -10.05 10.71 -6.39
CA SER A 180 -9.24 10.04 -7.40
C SER A 180 -9.90 8.72 -7.81
N VAL A 181 -10.40 8.67 -9.03
CA VAL A 181 -10.94 7.46 -9.68
C VAL A 181 -9.83 6.81 -10.50
N THR A 182 -9.63 5.50 -10.32
CA THR A 182 -8.78 4.68 -11.21
C THR A 182 -9.65 4.14 -12.33
N LEU A 183 -9.33 4.52 -13.57
CA LEU A 183 -10.18 4.27 -14.74
C LEU A 183 -9.75 3.02 -15.51
N THR A 184 -10.70 2.38 -16.18
CA THR A 184 -10.46 1.44 -17.28
C THR A 184 -10.13 2.20 -18.58
N ASP A 185 -9.82 1.47 -19.66
CA ASP A 185 -9.65 2.08 -20.99
C ASP A 185 -10.96 2.69 -21.53
N GLU A 186 -12.13 2.10 -21.21
CA GLU A 186 -13.43 2.70 -21.54
C GLU A 186 -13.76 3.89 -20.65
N GLY A 187 -13.50 3.80 -19.34
CA GLY A 187 -13.70 4.94 -18.42
C GLY A 187 -12.80 6.13 -18.73
N TYR A 188 -11.64 5.90 -19.34
CA TYR A 188 -10.79 6.97 -19.87
C TYR A 188 -11.41 7.69 -21.08
N LYS A 189 -12.18 7.00 -21.93
CA LYS A 189 -12.94 7.64 -23.03
C LYS A 189 -14.12 8.45 -22.49
N HIS A 190 -14.79 7.92 -21.47
CA HIS A 190 -15.97 8.50 -20.82
C HIS A 190 -15.64 9.31 -19.55
N PHE A 191 -14.47 9.96 -19.47
CA PHE A 191 -14.01 10.57 -18.23
C PHE A 191 -14.87 11.76 -17.78
N TYR A 192 -15.56 12.44 -18.70
CA TYR A 192 -16.52 13.49 -18.38
C TYR A 192 -17.80 12.93 -17.75
N GLU A 193 -18.30 11.80 -18.26
CA GLU A 193 -19.43 11.07 -17.68
C GLU A 193 -19.08 10.51 -16.30
N VAL A 194 -17.84 10.02 -16.11
CA VAL A 194 -17.32 9.63 -14.79
C VAL A 194 -17.30 10.82 -13.83
N ALA A 195 -16.82 11.99 -14.27
CA ALA A 195 -16.87 13.22 -13.46
C ALA A 195 -18.32 13.62 -13.13
N HIS A 196 -19.23 13.52 -14.09
CA HIS A 196 -20.64 13.81 -13.89
C HIS A 196 -21.30 12.89 -12.85
N VAL A 197 -21.00 11.59 -12.82
CA VAL A 197 -21.49 10.68 -11.77
C VAL A 197 -21.01 11.11 -10.38
N VAL A 198 -19.75 11.56 -10.25
CA VAL A 198 -19.23 12.10 -8.98
C VAL A 198 -19.99 13.37 -8.58
N PHE A 199 -20.21 14.31 -9.51
CA PHE A 199 -20.99 15.52 -9.24
C PHE A 199 -22.47 15.25 -8.95
N GLN A 200 -23.09 14.24 -9.57
CA GLN A 200 -24.44 13.78 -9.24
C GLN A 200 -24.51 13.26 -7.80
N TYR A 201 -23.51 12.50 -7.34
CA TYR A 201 -23.45 12.03 -5.96
C TYR A 201 -23.27 13.18 -4.97
N LEU A 202 -22.34 14.11 -5.22
CA LEU A 202 -22.14 15.30 -4.38
C LEU A 202 -23.40 16.17 -4.32
N LYS A 203 -24.10 16.35 -5.44
CA LYS A 203 -25.37 17.10 -5.51
C LYS A 203 -26.54 16.36 -4.83
N MET A 204 -26.56 15.04 -4.87
CA MET A 204 -27.49 14.21 -4.09
C MET A 204 -27.27 14.42 -2.59
N LEU A 205 -26.00 14.41 -2.13
CA LEU A 205 -25.67 14.71 -0.74
C LEU A 205 -26.10 16.14 -0.35
N GLN A 206 -25.88 17.13 -1.22
CA GLN A 206 -26.33 18.52 -1.01
C GLN A 206 -27.86 18.63 -0.88
N LYS A 207 -28.62 17.96 -1.77
CA LYS A 207 -30.10 18.00 -1.73
C LYS A 207 -30.70 17.19 -0.57
N ARG A 208 -30.04 16.11 -0.12
CA ARG A 208 -30.49 15.30 1.03
C ARG A 208 -30.12 15.91 2.39
N GLY A 209 -28.99 16.61 2.45
CA GLY A 209 -28.38 17.07 3.71
C GLY A 209 -27.61 15.96 4.44
N PRO A 210 -26.86 16.32 5.50
CA PRO A 210 -26.07 15.37 6.27
C PRO A 210 -26.94 14.43 7.11
N ASP A 211 -26.66 13.13 7.07
CA ASP A 211 -27.38 12.12 7.85
C ASP A 211 -26.85 12.02 9.28
N LYS A 212 -27.75 11.86 10.25
CA LYS A 212 -27.43 11.91 11.68
C LYS A 212 -26.80 10.62 12.19
N SER A 213 -27.01 9.49 11.52
CA SER A 213 -26.52 8.17 11.97
C SER A 213 -25.06 7.86 11.58
N LEU A 214 -24.38 8.78 10.89
CA LEU A 214 -23.09 8.54 10.24
C LEU A 214 -21.97 9.44 10.78
N CYS A 215 -21.87 9.56 12.10
CA CYS A 215 -20.90 10.46 12.73
C CYS A 215 -20.13 9.75 13.86
N GLU A 216 -18.93 9.24 13.49
CA GLU A 216 -17.76 8.74 14.27
C GLU A 216 -16.46 9.06 13.50
N ASN A 217 -15.40 9.56 14.19
CA ASN A 217 -14.76 10.77 13.64
C ASN A 217 -13.28 11.20 13.98
N MET A 218 -12.98 11.98 15.05
CA MET A 218 -11.82 12.91 15.05
C MET A 218 -11.11 13.20 16.37
N GLN A 219 -9.85 13.64 16.27
CA GLN A 219 -9.41 15.06 16.37
C GLN A 219 -7.90 15.17 16.02
N LEU A 220 -7.25 16.25 16.48
CA LEU A 220 -5.80 16.44 16.71
C LEU A 220 -5.52 16.87 18.19
N PHE A 221 -6.53 16.64 19.06
CA PHE A 221 -6.57 16.53 20.53
C PHE A 221 -6.17 17.68 21.46
N GLN A 222 -6.94 17.78 22.55
CA GLN A 222 -6.47 18.27 23.85
C GLN A 222 -5.66 17.16 24.56
N LYS A 223 -4.96 17.47 25.66
CA LYS A 223 -4.05 16.50 26.30
C LYS A 223 -4.77 15.22 26.78
N GLU A 224 -6.06 15.33 27.08
CA GLU A 224 -6.95 14.27 27.51
C GLU A 224 -7.28 13.28 26.37
N ASP A 225 -7.34 13.77 25.13
CA ASP A 225 -7.87 13.02 23.99
C ASP A 225 -6.76 12.41 23.10
N PHE A 226 -5.47 12.66 23.41
CA PHE A 226 -4.29 12.31 22.58
C PHE A 226 -4.24 10.87 22.08
N LEU A 227 -4.86 9.93 22.79
CA LEU A 227 -4.81 8.49 22.49
C LEU A 227 -6.04 7.96 21.75
N THR A 228 -7.15 8.70 21.76
CA THR A 228 -8.48 8.15 21.46
C THR A 228 -9.21 8.89 20.38
N GLY A 229 -9.08 10.21 20.33
CA GLY A 229 -10.04 10.95 19.52
C GLY A 229 -9.87 10.69 18.02
N ASP A 230 -8.69 10.33 17.49
CA ASP A 230 -8.47 10.13 16.04
C ASP A 230 -9.41 9.08 15.43
N GLN A 231 -10.06 8.32 16.31
CA GLN A 231 -10.99 7.23 16.09
C GLN A 231 -12.45 7.52 16.54
N LEU A 232 -12.82 8.63 17.19
CA LEU A 232 -14.11 8.80 17.91
C LEU A 232 -14.95 10.05 17.55
N LEU A 233 -16.30 9.95 17.54
CA LEU A 233 -17.14 11.17 17.58
C LEU A 233 -17.07 11.80 18.96
N PHE A 234 -17.18 13.12 18.97
CA PHE A 234 -17.72 13.86 20.09
C PHE A 234 -18.97 14.70 19.74
N GLU A 235 -19.06 15.30 18.54
CA GLU A 235 -20.11 16.25 18.17
C GLU A 235 -20.59 16.10 16.71
N TYR A 236 -21.91 16.09 16.47
CA TYR A 236 -22.54 16.22 15.14
C TYR A 236 -23.07 17.65 14.95
N LYS A 237 -22.59 18.34 13.92
CA LYS A 237 -23.02 19.71 13.55
C LYS A 237 -23.39 19.77 12.07
N PRO A 238 -24.69 19.70 11.71
CA PRO A 238 -25.11 19.63 10.31
C PRO A 238 -24.68 20.87 9.52
N ASP A 239 -24.71 22.06 10.12
CA ASP A 239 -24.35 23.31 9.45
C ASP A 239 -22.89 23.30 8.97
N VAL A 240 -21.96 22.84 9.81
CA VAL A 240 -20.52 22.75 9.48
C VAL A 240 -20.25 21.74 8.36
N ILE A 241 -21.00 20.63 8.34
CA ILE A 241 -20.90 19.62 7.27
C ILE A 241 -21.47 20.19 5.97
N SER A 242 -22.62 20.86 6.03
CA SER A 242 -23.24 21.54 4.88
C SER A 242 -22.34 22.63 4.30
N ASP A 243 -21.71 23.47 5.13
CA ASP A 243 -20.81 24.53 4.69
C ASP A 243 -19.60 23.99 3.89
N ALA A 244 -19.03 22.87 4.33
CA ALA A 244 -17.95 22.19 3.61
C ALA A 244 -18.46 21.54 2.31
N LEU A 245 -19.60 20.85 2.36
CA LEU A 245 -20.23 20.19 1.22
C LEU A 245 -20.67 21.19 0.13
N ASN A 246 -21.04 22.41 0.52
CA ASN A 246 -21.36 23.51 -0.39
C ASN A 246 -20.14 24.06 -1.14
N GLN A 247 -18.90 23.81 -0.68
CA GLN A 247 -17.69 24.14 -1.43
C GLN A 247 -17.39 23.16 -2.57
N LEU A 248 -17.97 21.96 -2.54
CA LEU A 248 -17.70 20.86 -3.48
C LEU A 248 -18.57 20.94 -4.74
N CYS A 249 -18.67 22.13 -5.34
CA CYS A 249 -19.38 22.33 -6.61
C CYS A 249 -18.45 22.17 -7.83
N PRO A 250 -18.99 21.88 -9.03
CA PRO A 250 -18.20 21.72 -10.25
C PRO A 250 -17.38 22.95 -10.62
N GLN A 251 -17.92 24.15 -10.39
CA GLN A 251 -17.29 25.44 -10.73
C GLN A 251 -16.03 25.71 -9.89
N ARG A 252 -15.86 25.01 -8.76
CA ARG A 252 -14.70 25.11 -7.87
C ARG A 252 -13.72 23.94 -8.02
N ALA A 253 -14.02 22.98 -8.89
CA ALA A 253 -13.19 21.80 -9.10
C ALA A 253 -12.00 22.09 -10.02
N ASN A 254 -10.92 21.34 -9.80
CA ASN A 254 -9.79 21.16 -10.71
C ASN A 254 -9.82 19.70 -11.21
N LEU A 255 -9.70 19.48 -12.52
CA LEU A 255 -9.74 18.15 -13.13
C LEU A 255 -8.35 17.74 -13.61
N VAL A 256 -7.79 16.65 -13.09
CA VAL A 256 -6.49 16.11 -13.54
C VAL A 256 -6.69 14.71 -14.13
N LEU A 257 -6.46 14.58 -15.44
CA LEU A 257 -6.57 13.31 -16.18
C LEU A 257 -5.18 12.74 -16.48
N LEU A 258 -4.75 11.76 -15.69
CA LEU A 258 -3.51 11.04 -15.86
C LEU A 258 -3.73 9.88 -16.83
N SER A 259 -2.97 9.83 -17.94
CA SER A 259 -3.05 8.75 -18.92
C SER A 259 -1.82 8.72 -19.82
N ALA A 260 -1.30 7.52 -20.11
CA ALA A 260 -0.25 7.37 -21.13
C ALA A 260 -0.74 7.79 -22.54
N ALA A 261 -2.06 7.75 -22.79
CA ALA A 261 -2.66 8.21 -24.05
C ALA A 261 -2.69 9.75 -24.23
N ASN A 262 -2.10 10.50 -23.27
CA ASN A 262 -1.80 11.92 -23.37
C ASN A 262 -0.40 12.20 -23.96
N GLU A 263 0.44 11.18 -24.15
CA GLU A 263 1.77 11.33 -24.75
C GLU A 263 1.67 11.92 -26.17
N GLY A 264 2.57 12.87 -26.49
CA GLY A 264 2.52 13.65 -27.73
C GLY A 264 1.49 14.80 -27.77
N LYS A 265 0.50 14.82 -26.86
CA LYS A 265 -0.51 15.91 -26.73
C LYS A 265 -0.13 16.96 -25.68
N CYS A 266 0.75 16.59 -24.75
CA CYS A 266 1.21 17.44 -23.67
C CYS A 266 2.45 18.24 -24.10
N HIS A 267 2.35 19.57 -24.15
CA HIS A 267 3.43 20.46 -24.58
C HIS A 267 4.13 21.21 -23.44
N LEU A 268 3.51 21.30 -22.27
CA LEU A 268 4.07 21.95 -21.09
C LEU A 268 4.88 20.95 -20.26
N LYS A 269 5.84 21.45 -19.49
CA LYS A 269 6.75 20.62 -18.68
C LYS A 269 6.97 21.24 -17.30
N GLU A 270 6.63 20.51 -16.26
CA GLU A 270 6.85 20.92 -14.87
C GLU A 270 8.37 20.97 -14.57
N ARG A 271 8.83 22.03 -13.88
CA ARG A 271 10.25 22.37 -13.70
C ARG A 271 11.08 21.26 -13.03
N TRP A 272 10.57 20.64 -11.96
CA TRP A 272 11.38 19.81 -11.07
C TRP A 272 11.40 18.33 -11.46
N PHE A 273 10.27 17.79 -11.90
CA PHE A 273 10.12 16.37 -12.29
C PHE A 273 10.11 16.16 -13.80
N GLY A 274 10.05 17.24 -14.57
CA GLY A 274 9.91 17.17 -16.01
C GLY A 274 8.59 16.55 -16.47
N THR A 275 7.57 16.52 -15.60
CA THR A 275 6.25 15.96 -15.90
C THR A 275 5.63 16.70 -17.08
N GLN A 276 5.30 15.98 -18.14
CA GLN A 276 4.64 16.56 -19.32
C GLN A 276 3.14 16.73 -19.05
N TYR A 277 2.59 17.91 -19.38
CA TYR A 277 1.17 18.19 -19.20
C TYR A 277 0.54 19.09 -20.29
N SER A 278 -0.78 18.90 -20.43
CA SER A 278 -1.87 19.72 -20.96
C SER A 278 -2.46 20.75 -20.00
N GLU A 279 -2.88 21.93 -20.44
CA GLU A 279 -4.02 22.61 -19.79
C GLU A 279 -5.07 22.98 -20.85
N GLU A 280 -6.32 22.71 -20.51
CA GLU A 280 -7.51 22.87 -21.36
C GLU A 280 -8.64 23.49 -20.52
N ASP A 281 -9.44 24.36 -21.13
CA ASP A 281 -10.69 24.79 -20.51
C ASP A 281 -11.69 23.62 -20.49
N ILE A 282 -12.59 23.61 -19.52
CA ILE A 282 -13.64 22.59 -19.41
C ILE A 282 -14.59 22.74 -20.61
N ASP A 283 -14.95 21.62 -21.23
CA ASP A 283 -15.87 21.58 -22.38
C ASP A 283 -17.18 22.34 -22.09
N THR A 284 -17.64 23.14 -23.06
CA THR A 284 -18.73 24.09 -22.85
C THR A 284 -20.06 23.40 -22.53
N TYR A 285 -20.36 22.26 -23.16
CA TYR A 285 -21.59 21.51 -22.87
C TYR A 285 -21.57 20.99 -21.42
N TRP A 286 -20.43 20.46 -20.96
CA TRP A 286 -20.29 19.99 -19.59
C TRP A 286 -20.31 21.14 -18.58
N SER A 287 -19.66 22.26 -18.87
CA SER A 287 -19.69 23.47 -18.04
C SER A 287 -21.12 24.00 -17.86
N ASP A 288 -21.88 24.14 -18.95
CA ASP A 288 -23.26 24.62 -18.92
C ASP A 288 -24.19 23.62 -18.20
N LEU A 289 -24.04 22.32 -18.46
CA LEU A 289 -24.80 21.28 -17.76
C LEU A 289 -24.54 21.31 -16.26
N TRP A 290 -23.28 21.45 -15.83
CA TRP A 290 -22.89 21.50 -14.43
C TRP A 290 -23.27 22.82 -13.72
N ALA A 291 -23.54 23.89 -14.47
CA ALA A 291 -24.14 25.13 -13.96
C ALA A 291 -25.68 25.07 -13.81
N SER A 292 -26.33 24.09 -14.46
CA SER A 292 -27.79 23.91 -14.42
C SER A 292 -28.28 23.06 -13.24
N ASP A 293 -29.60 23.03 -12.98
CA ASP A 293 -30.19 22.03 -12.07
C ASP A 293 -30.37 20.65 -12.76
N PHE A 294 -29.26 20.04 -13.18
CA PHE A 294 -29.22 18.70 -13.75
C PHE A 294 -29.85 17.61 -12.85
N GLN A 295 -30.47 16.61 -13.48
CA GLN A 295 -31.17 15.50 -12.84
C GLN A 295 -30.23 14.57 -12.04
N LEU A 296 -30.72 14.05 -10.91
CA LEU A 296 -30.03 13.04 -10.11
C LEU A 296 -30.25 11.64 -10.68
N ASN A 297 -29.27 10.76 -10.48
CA ASN A 297 -29.34 9.35 -10.86
C ASN A 297 -29.97 8.52 -9.73
N GLU A 298 -31.03 7.78 -10.03
CA GLU A 298 -31.79 6.96 -9.07
C GLU A 298 -31.02 5.72 -8.57
N ASP A 299 -29.99 5.27 -9.31
CA ASP A 299 -29.09 4.20 -8.87
C ASP A 299 -28.15 4.62 -7.72
N LEU A 300 -28.04 5.93 -7.45
CA LEU A 300 -27.19 6.48 -6.40
C LEU A 300 -28.01 6.67 -5.11
N HIS A 301 -27.55 6.07 -4.02
CA HIS A 301 -28.20 6.18 -2.71
C HIS A 301 -27.20 6.13 -1.55
N LEU A 302 -27.66 6.44 -0.33
CA LEU A 302 -26.86 6.21 0.87
C LEU A 302 -26.74 4.70 1.19
N PRO A 303 -25.70 4.27 1.91
CA PRO A 303 -25.55 2.88 2.34
C PRO A 303 -26.74 2.36 3.16
N GLU A 304 -26.96 1.04 3.11
CA GLU A 304 -27.86 0.32 4.01
C GLU A 304 -27.17 0.07 5.38
N GLU A 305 -27.90 -0.44 6.39
CA GLU A 305 -27.34 -0.71 7.72
C GLU A 305 -26.31 -1.86 7.68
N ASN A 306 -25.11 -1.63 8.23
CA ASN A 306 -24.00 -2.58 8.14
C ASN A 306 -24.17 -3.79 9.10
N LYS A 307 -24.61 -4.92 8.53
CA LYS A 307 -24.81 -6.21 9.23
C LYS A 307 -23.56 -6.86 9.83
N TYR A 308 -22.35 -6.40 9.47
CA TYR A 308 -21.08 -6.93 9.97
C TYR A 308 -20.57 -6.25 11.24
N ILE A 309 -21.25 -5.20 11.71
CA ILE A 309 -20.92 -4.57 13.00
C ILE A 309 -21.02 -5.63 14.12
N ALA A 310 -19.93 -5.75 14.88
CA ALA A 310 -19.84 -6.71 15.98
C ALA A 310 -20.56 -6.17 17.23
N THR A 311 -21.50 -6.95 17.76
CA THR A 311 -22.23 -6.65 19.00
C THR A 311 -21.93 -7.62 20.15
N ASP A 312 -21.07 -8.61 19.90
CA ASP A 312 -20.61 -9.59 20.90
C ASP A 312 -19.09 -9.55 20.96
N PHE A 313 -18.59 -9.30 22.17
CA PHE A 313 -17.18 -9.17 22.51
C PHE A 313 -16.77 -10.14 23.63
N ALA A 314 -17.60 -11.15 23.93
CA ALA A 314 -17.32 -12.12 24.97
C ALA A 314 -16.11 -13.01 24.62
N LEU A 315 -15.19 -13.16 25.59
CA LEU A 315 -14.07 -14.08 25.46
C LEU A 315 -14.54 -15.51 25.74
N LYS A 316 -14.42 -16.39 24.74
CA LYS A 316 -14.86 -17.78 24.82
C LYS A 316 -13.89 -18.59 25.69
N ALA A 317 -14.41 -19.42 26.60
CA ALA A 317 -13.58 -20.35 27.36
C ALA A 317 -12.85 -21.36 26.43
N PRO A 318 -11.66 -21.85 26.80
CA PRO A 318 -10.98 -22.92 26.06
C PRO A 318 -11.75 -24.25 26.19
N ASP A 319 -11.80 -25.02 25.10
CA ASP A 319 -12.39 -26.38 25.06
C ASP A 319 -11.37 -27.47 24.72
N CYS A 320 -10.07 -27.13 24.73
CA CYS A 320 -8.94 -28.05 24.67
C CYS A 320 -7.83 -27.58 25.62
N PRO A 321 -6.82 -28.42 25.94
CA PRO A 321 -5.65 -27.98 26.70
C PRO A 321 -4.96 -26.78 26.04
N GLU A 322 -4.39 -25.90 26.87
CA GLU A 322 -3.55 -24.81 26.40
C GLU A 322 -2.27 -25.35 25.75
N SER A 323 -1.80 -24.66 24.71
CA SER A 323 -0.59 -25.01 23.98
C SER A 323 0.12 -23.75 23.52
N GLU A 324 1.43 -23.70 23.76
CA GLU A 324 2.29 -22.59 23.34
C GLU A 324 2.23 -22.38 21.81
N TYR A 325 2.17 -23.47 21.06
CA TYR A 325 2.15 -23.51 19.59
C TYR A 325 0.82 -24.02 19.02
N PRO A 326 0.46 -23.70 17.76
CA PRO A 326 -0.73 -24.26 17.11
C PRO A 326 -0.68 -25.79 17.03
N VAL A 327 -1.77 -26.44 17.43
CA VAL A 327 -1.93 -27.89 17.41
C VAL A 327 -2.85 -28.33 16.27
N LYS A 328 -2.56 -29.48 15.66
CA LYS A 328 -3.42 -30.05 14.60
C LYS A 328 -4.65 -30.70 15.22
N ILE A 329 -5.82 -30.12 14.99
CA ILE A 329 -7.09 -30.55 15.61
C ILE A 329 -8.01 -31.35 14.66
N LEU A 330 -7.69 -31.35 13.36
CA LEU A 330 -8.36 -32.15 12.33
C LEU A 330 -7.36 -32.49 11.22
N SER A 331 -7.41 -33.72 10.73
CA SER A 331 -6.58 -34.21 9.63
C SER A 331 -7.37 -35.24 8.83
N THR A 332 -7.57 -35.00 7.54
CA THR A 332 -8.31 -35.85 6.60
C THR A 332 -7.50 -35.99 5.30
N GLN A 333 -7.98 -36.76 4.33
CA GLN A 333 -7.37 -36.82 3.00
C GLN A 333 -7.50 -35.49 2.23
N GLN A 334 -8.56 -34.72 2.49
CA GLN A 334 -8.85 -33.45 1.83
C GLN A 334 -8.11 -32.25 2.43
N GLY A 335 -7.63 -32.36 3.67
CA GLY A 335 -6.98 -31.24 4.34
C GLY A 335 -6.60 -31.48 5.79
N CYS A 336 -6.02 -30.46 6.41
CA CYS A 336 -5.81 -30.43 7.86
C CYS A 336 -6.03 -29.03 8.44
N LEU A 337 -6.31 -28.98 9.74
CA LEU A 337 -6.60 -27.76 10.47
C LEU A 337 -5.71 -27.67 11.71
N TRP A 338 -4.99 -26.56 11.80
CA TRP A 338 -4.24 -26.12 12.96
C TRP A 338 -5.07 -25.11 13.78
N TYR A 339 -4.98 -25.18 15.09
CA TYR A 339 -5.70 -24.29 16.01
C TYR A 339 -4.81 -23.82 17.16
N ARG A 340 -4.98 -22.56 17.56
CA ARG A 340 -4.38 -21.99 18.78
C ARG A 340 -5.35 -21.00 19.43
N LYS A 341 -5.74 -21.24 20.68
CA LYS A 341 -6.47 -20.24 21.46
C LYS A 341 -5.58 -19.02 21.70
N ASP A 342 -6.16 -17.82 21.75
CA ASP A 342 -5.45 -16.65 22.27
C ASP A 342 -5.46 -16.63 23.80
N ASP A 343 -4.26 -16.75 24.33
CA ASP A 343 -3.84 -16.75 25.73
C ASP A 343 -3.17 -15.42 26.14
N LYS A 344 -2.66 -14.66 25.16
CA LYS A 344 -1.73 -13.55 25.34
C LYS A 344 -2.39 -12.18 25.23
N PHE A 345 -3.24 -11.96 24.23
CA PHE A 345 -3.87 -10.66 23.99
C PHE A 345 -5.23 -10.54 24.68
N LYS A 346 -5.97 -11.65 24.79
CA LYS A 346 -7.28 -11.75 25.44
C LYS A 346 -8.29 -10.74 24.87
N ILE A 347 -8.30 -10.62 23.54
CA ILE A 347 -9.18 -9.71 22.79
C ILE A 347 -10.25 -10.49 22.01
N PRO A 348 -11.43 -9.88 21.73
CA PRO A 348 -12.50 -10.49 20.93
C PRO A 348 -12.20 -10.48 19.43
N LYS A 349 -10.96 -10.81 19.04
CA LYS A 349 -10.50 -10.87 17.66
C LYS A 349 -9.94 -12.25 17.32
N ALA A 350 -9.95 -12.58 16.04
CA ALA A 350 -9.43 -13.83 15.52
C ALA A 350 -8.75 -13.64 14.15
N TYR A 351 -7.95 -14.64 13.79
CA TYR A 351 -7.23 -14.75 12.53
C TYR A 351 -7.48 -16.14 11.94
N ILE A 352 -7.98 -16.16 10.70
CA ILE A 352 -8.27 -17.37 9.93
C ILE A 352 -7.42 -17.32 8.67
N ARG A 353 -6.64 -18.37 8.42
CA ARG A 353 -5.84 -18.53 7.19
C ARG A 353 -6.07 -19.90 6.59
N PHE A 354 -6.54 -19.94 5.35
CA PHE A 354 -6.72 -21.17 4.59
C PHE A 354 -5.83 -21.15 3.34
N HIS A 355 -5.20 -22.26 3.01
CA HIS A 355 -4.36 -22.45 1.83
C HIS A 355 -4.92 -23.61 1.01
N LEU A 356 -5.51 -23.29 -0.14
CA LEU A 356 -6.11 -24.24 -1.07
C LEU A 356 -5.04 -24.61 -2.11
N ILE A 357 -4.36 -25.73 -1.87
CA ILE A 357 -3.17 -26.16 -2.62
C ILE A 357 -3.59 -26.93 -3.88
N SER A 358 -3.02 -26.57 -5.03
CA SER A 358 -3.19 -27.28 -6.29
C SER A 358 -1.89 -27.30 -7.10
N PRO A 359 -1.39 -28.48 -7.54
CA PRO A 359 -0.21 -28.57 -8.38
C PRO A 359 -0.45 -28.07 -9.82
N LEU A 360 -1.72 -27.88 -10.22
CA LEU A 360 -2.12 -27.42 -11.56
C LEU A 360 -1.45 -26.09 -11.94
N ILE A 361 -1.29 -25.18 -10.98
CA ILE A 361 -0.81 -23.80 -11.19
C ILE A 361 0.55 -23.78 -11.88
N GLN A 362 1.51 -24.61 -11.45
CA GLN A 362 2.90 -24.55 -11.93
C GLN A 362 3.15 -25.33 -13.24
N GLN A 363 2.15 -26.04 -13.79
CA GLN A 363 2.35 -26.91 -14.95
C GLN A 363 2.69 -26.15 -16.24
N SER A 364 2.26 -24.89 -16.37
CA SER A 364 2.54 -24.03 -17.53
C SER A 364 2.50 -22.55 -17.15
N ALA A 365 3.18 -21.69 -17.90
CA ALA A 365 3.03 -20.25 -17.76
C ALA A 365 1.57 -19.80 -17.92
N GLU A 366 0.80 -20.44 -18.80
CA GLU A 366 -0.63 -20.20 -19.00
C GLU A 366 -1.43 -20.49 -17.73
N ASN A 367 -1.23 -21.64 -17.07
CA ASN A 367 -1.92 -21.97 -15.83
C ASN A 367 -1.64 -20.97 -14.71
N VAL A 368 -0.41 -20.43 -14.63
CA VAL A 368 -0.10 -19.38 -13.64
C VAL A 368 -0.86 -18.08 -13.96
N VAL A 369 -0.90 -17.66 -15.23
CA VAL A 369 -1.61 -16.42 -15.60
C VAL A 369 -3.13 -16.58 -15.53
N LEU A 370 -3.68 -17.75 -15.85
CA LEU A 370 -5.08 -18.09 -15.65
C LEU A 370 -5.44 -18.11 -14.16
N PHE A 371 -4.55 -18.60 -13.30
CA PHE A 371 -4.71 -18.53 -11.84
C PHE A 371 -4.69 -17.09 -11.32
N ASP A 372 -3.72 -16.28 -11.75
CA ASP A 372 -3.66 -14.86 -11.40
C ASP A 372 -4.93 -14.13 -11.88
N THR A 373 -5.44 -14.43 -13.09
CA THR A 373 -6.70 -13.90 -13.64
C THR A 373 -7.91 -14.31 -12.80
N PHE A 374 -8.04 -15.60 -12.49
CA PHE A 374 -9.09 -16.15 -11.62
C PHE A 374 -9.16 -15.45 -10.25
N VAL A 375 -8.01 -15.31 -9.57
CA VAL A 375 -7.96 -14.68 -8.24
C VAL A 375 -8.29 -13.18 -8.31
N ASN A 376 -7.89 -12.48 -9.38
CA ASN A 376 -8.24 -11.08 -9.57
C ASN A 376 -9.74 -10.88 -9.87
N ILE A 377 -10.36 -11.77 -10.67
CA ILE A 377 -11.82 -11.75 -10.89
C ILE A 377 -12.57 -12.07 -9.59
N LEU A 378 -12.14 -13.09 -8.82
CA LEU A 378 -12.77 -13.43 -7.55
C LEU A 378 -12.67 -12.27 -6.54
N THR A 379 -11.53 -11.58 -6.49
CA THR A 379 -11.33 -10.38 -5.67
C THR A 379 -12.22 -9.23 -6.16
N HIS A 380 -12.36 -9.05 -7.47
CA HIS A 380 -13.28 -8.06 -8.04
C HIS A 380 -14.73 -8.34 -7.61
N ASN A 381 -15.22 -9.57 -7.82
CA ASN A 381 -16.59 -9.97 -7.48
C ASN A 381 -16.90 -9.82 -5.98
N LEU A 382 -15.92 -10.07 -5.11
CA LEU A 382 -16.09 -9.96 -3.65
C LEU A 382 -16.05 -8.53 -3.10
N ALA A 383 -15.51 -7.56 -3.85
CA ALA A 383 -15.28 -6.21 -3.31
C ALA A 383 -16.57 -5.50 -2.85
N GLU A 384 -17.63 -5.41 -3.69
CA GLU A 384 -18.92 -4.82 -3.29
C GLU A 384 -19.60 -5.57 -2.12
N PRO A 385 -19.78 -6.91 -2.13
CA PRO A 385 -20.49 -7.63 -1.06
C PRO A 385 -19.68 -7.82 0.24
N ALA A 386 -18.35 -7.70 0.20
CA ALA A 386 -17.48 -7.77 1.38
C ALA A 386 -17.09 -6.40 1.95
N TYR A 387 -17.38 -5.29 1.26
CA TYR A 387 -16.98 -3.94 1.69
C TYR A 387 -17.49 -3.57 3.08
N GLU A 388 -18.76 -3.86 3.38
CA GLU A 388 -19.35 -3.65 4.71
C GLU A 388 -18.58 -4.36 5.82
N ALA A 389 -18.01 -5.53 5.52
CA ALA A 389 -17.23 -6.29 6.48
C ALA A 389 -15.90 -5.59 6.79
N ASP A 390 -15.22 -5.04 5.78
CA ASP A 390 -13.98 -4.27 5.94
C ASP A 390 -14.22 -3.00 6.77
N VAL A 391 -15.31 -2.26 6.48
CA VAL A 391 -15.77 -1.11 7.29
C VAL A 391 -16.04 -1.50 8.76
N ALA A 392 -16.51 -2.73 9.01
CA ALA A 392 -16.71 -3.28 10.35
C ALA A 392 -15.43 -3.87 11.00
N GLN A 393 -14.24 -3.51 10.51
CA GLN A 393 -12.93 -4.04 10.92
C GLN A 393 -12.77 -5.56 10.75
N LEU A 394 -13.39 -6.14 9.72
CA LEU A 394 -13.21 -7.53 9.28
C LEU A 394 -12.43 -7.54 7.95
N GLU A 395 -11.10 -7.42 8.05
CA GLU A 395 -10.21 -7.44 6.90
C GLU A 395 -10.12 -8.84 6.29
N TYR A 396 -10.20 -8.93 4.96
CA TYR A 396 -9.86 -10.14 4.21
C TYR A 396 -8.75 -9.90 3.18
N LYS A 397 -8.07 -10.98 2.78
CA LYS A 397 -7.10 -10.94 1.68
C LYS A 397 -7.05 -12.26 0.95
N LEU A 398 -7.23 -12.19 -0.36
CA LEU A 398 -6.97 -13.27 -1.30
C LEU A 398 -5.58 -13.07 -1.89
N VAL A 399 -4.75 -14.12 -1.89
CA VAL A 399 -3.41 -14.08 -2.47
C VAL A 399 -3.22 -15.29 -3.37
N ALA A 400 -2.95 -15.04 -4.65
CA ALA A 400 -2.40 -16.03 -5.56
C ALA A 400 -0.98 -16.39 -5.09
N GLY A 401 -0.84 -17.54 -4.44
CA GLY A 401 0.44 -18.12 -4.08
C GLY A 401 0.96 -19.05 -5.16
N GLU A 402 2.25 -19.39 -5.11
CA GLU A 402 2.89 -20.25 -6.11
C GLU A 402 2.32 -21.68 -6.15
N HIS A 403 1.68 -22.14 -5.07
CA HIS A 403 1.15 -23.49 -4.96
C HIS A 403 -0.34 -23.56 -4.62
N GLY A 404 -1.03 -22.42 -4.55
CA GLY A 404 -2.42 -22.39 -4.12
C GLY A 404 -2.97 -21.01 -3.83
N LEU A 405 -4.29 -20.95 -3.60
CA LEU A 405 -4.99 -19.75 -3.16
C LEU A 405 -4.86 -19.64 -1.63
N VAL A 406 -4.27 -18.55 -1.15
CA VAL A 406 -4.24 -18.23 0.29
C VAL A 406 -5.35 -17.23 0.60
N ILE A 407 -6.33 -17.68 1.38
CA ILE A 407 -7.40 -16.89 1.96
C ILE A 407 -6.97 -16.49 3.37
N ARG A 408 -7.05 -15.20 3.70
CA ARG A 408 -6.83 -14.68 5.05
C ARG A 408 -8.03 -13.83 5.46
N VAL A 409 -8.50 -14.00 6.69
CA VAL A 409 -9.60 -13.20 7.26
C VAL A 409 -9.24 -12.89 8.72
N LYS A 410 -9.35 -11.62 9.14
CA LYS A 410 -9.04 -11.19 10.51
C LYS A 410 -9.95 -10.06 10.97
N GLY A 411 -10.24 -10.00 12.26
CA GLY A 411 -11.15 -9.00 12.81
C GLY A 411 -11.89 -9.52 14.04
N PHE A 412 -13.01 -8.89 14.38
CA PHE A 412 -13.86 -9.29 15.50
C PHE A 412 -14.49 -10.68 15.28
N ASN A 413 -14.32 -11.59 16.24
CA ASN A 413 -14.64 -13.01 16.05
C ASN A 413 -16.13 -13.31 15.86
N HIS A 414 -17.05 -12.41 16.26
CA HIS A 414 -18.50 -12.61 16.15
C HIS A 414 -18.94 -12.71 14.68
N LYS A 415 -18.56 -11.74 13.84
CA LYS A 415 -19.03 -11.65 12.45
C LYS A 415 -18.03 -12.22 11.42
N LEU A 416 -16.81 -12.54 11.85
CA LEU A 416 -15.77 -13.17 11.01
C LEU A 416 -16.23 -14.46 10.27
N PRO A 417 -17.07 -15.34 10.84
CA PRO A 417 -17.57 -16.51 10.13
C PRO A 417 -18.42 -16.18 8.90
N LEU A 418 -19.22 -15.10 8.96
CA LEU A 418 -20.07 -14.68 7.84
C LEU A 418 -19.22 -14.23 6.64
N LEU A 419 -18.15 -13.46 6.90
CA LEU A 419 -17.21 -13.04 5.88
C LEU A 419 -16.44 -14.23 5.28
N PHE A 420 -16.02 -15.19 6.09
CA PHE A 420 -15.37 -16.40 5.59
C PHE A 420 -16.32 -17.23 4.71
N GLN A 421 -17.58 -17.40 5.14
CA GLN A 421 -18.61 -18.10 4.35
C GLN A 421 -18.87 -17.40 3.02
N LEU A 422 -19.04 -16.08 3.01
CA LEU A 422 -19.21 -15.26 1.80
C LEU A 422 -18.10 -15.52 0.77
N ILE A 423 -16.84 -15.56 1.21
CA ILE A 423 -15.67 -15.79 0.35
C ILE A 423 -15.71 -17.21 -0.25
N ILE A 424 -16.03 -18.22 0.55
CA ILE A 424 -16.12 -19.62 0.08
C ILE A 424 -17.32 -19.82 -0.84
N ASP A 425 -18.42 -19.12 -0.63
CA ASP A 425 -19.60 -19.16 -1.51
C ASP A 425 -19.30 -18.50 -2.86
N HIS A 426 -18.64 -17.34 -2.90
CA HIS A 426 -18.19 -16.73 -4.17
C HIS A 426 -17.14 -17.58 -4.91
N LEU A 427 -16.36 -18.39 -4.18
CA LEU A 427 -15.42 -19.36 -4.74
C LEU A 427 -16.16 -20.60 -5.30
N SER A 428 -17.21 -21.07 -4.61
CA SER A 428 -18.11 -22.14 -5.05
C SER A 428 -18.88 -21.74 -6.31
N ASP A 429 -19.45 -20.54 -6.32
CA ASP A 429 -20.42 -20.10 -7.32
C ASP A 429 -19.75 -19.13 -8.33
N PHE A 430 -18.41 -19.22 -8.42
CA PHE A 430 -17.56 -18.37 -9.26
C PHE A 430 -18.06 -18.32 -10.70
N SER A 431 -18.38 -17.12 -11.13
CA SER A 431 -18.84 -16.77 -12.47
C SER A 431 -18.29 -15.41 -12.88
N PHE A 432 -18.23 -15.16 -14.18
CA PHE A 432 -17.71 -13.92 -14.76
C PHE A 432 -18.34 -13.66 -16.12
N THR A 433 -18.38 -12.39 -16.54
CA THR A 433 -18.83 -12.00 -17.87
C THR A 433 -17.62 -11.75 -18.79
N PRO A 434 -17.79 -11.80 -20.13
CA PRO A 434 -16.71 -11.46 -21.06
C PRO A 434 -16.08 -10.08 -20.77
N ALA A 435 -16.90 -9.07 -20.45
CA ALA A 435 -16.43 -7.73 -20.12
C ALA A 435 -15.58 -7.68 -18.82
N VAL A 436 -15.92 -8.46 -17.79
CA VAL A 436 -15.07 -8.58 -16.58
C VAL A 436 -13.73 -9.24 -16.94
N PHE A 437 -13.75 -10.28 -17.78
CA PHE A 437 -12.55 -10.98 -18.22
C PHE A 437 -11.60 -10.08 -19.02
N GLU A 438 -12.11 -9.34 -20.00
CA GLU A 438 -11.33 -8.37 -20.79
C GLU A 438 -10.74 -7.27 -19.91
N MET A 439 -11.55 -6.66 -19.04
CA MET A 439 -11.11 -5.61 -18.12
C MET A 439 -9.99 -6.10 -17.16
N ILE A 440 -10.14 -7.29 -16.56
CA ILE A 440 -9.15 -7.83 -15.62
C ILE A 440 -7.88 -8.27 -16.35
N THR A 441 -7.97 -8.86 -17.54
CA THR A 441 -6.78 -9.26 -18.32
C THR A 441 -5.98 -8.04 -18.80
N GLU A 442 -6.62 -6.96 -19.25
CA GLU A 442 -5.93 -5.68 -19.55
C GLU A 442 -5.29 -5.06 -18.30
N GLN A 443 -5.99 -5.07 -17.16
CA GLN A 443 -5.42 -4.58 -15.91
C GLN A 443 -4.22 -5.42 -15.44
N LEU A 444 -4.23 -6.74 -15.67
CA LEU A 444 -3.07 -7.61 -15.43
C LEU A 444 -1.91 -7.29 -16.38
N LYS A 445 -2.14 -7.00 -17.67
CA LYS A 445 -1.08 -6.55 -18.60
C LYS A 445 -0.38 -5.30 -18.08
N LYS A 446 -1.16 -4.30 -17.64
CA LYS A 446 -0.65 -3.05 -17.05
C LYS A 446 0.13 -3.33 -15.75
N THR A 447 -0.39 -4.20 -14.89
CA THR A 447 0.26 -4.62 -13.64
C THR A 447 1.60 -5.32 -13.89
N TYR A 448 1.64 -6.30 -14.79
CA TYR A 448 2.84 -7.06 -15.13
C TYR A 448 3.91 -6.16 -15.75
N PHE A 449 3.52 -5.29 -16.69
CA PHE A 449 4.40 -4.28 -17.26
C PHE A 449 4.99 -3.37 -16.17
N ASN A 450 4.17 -2.83 -15.28
CA ASN A 450 4.58 -1.93 -14.20
C ASN A 450 5.52 -2.61 -13.15
N ILE A 451 5.52 -3.95 -13.06
CA ILE A 451 6.48 -4.75 -12.26
C ILE A 451 7.79 -4.98 -13.03
N LEU A 452 7.71 -5.25 -14.33
CA LEU A 452 8.87 -5.52 -15.20
C LEU A 452 9.76 -4.30 -15.44
N ILE A 453 9.19 -3.09 -15.51
CA ILE A 453 9.94 -1.85 -15.79
C ILE A 453 10.82 -1.37 -14.62
N LYS A 454 10.71 -1.97 -13.42
CA LYS A 454 11.47 -1.58 -12.22
C LYS A 454 12.73 -2.44 -12.06
N PRO A 455 13.94 -1.85 -11.95
CA PRO A 455 15.18 -2.61 -11.79
C PRO A 455 15.20 -3.57 -10.59
N GLU A 456 14.78 -3.12 -9.41
CA GLU A 456 14.73 -3.89 -8.16
C GLU A 456 13.92 -5.21 -8.31
N THR A 457 12.68 -5.11 -8.81
CA THR A 457 11.81 -6.27 -8.99
C THR A 457 12.27 -7.16 -10.13
N LEU A 458 12.89 -6.62 -11.19
CA LEU A 458 13.50 -7.41 -12.25
C LEU A 458 14.67 -8.24 -11.71
N ALA A 459 15.61 -7.61 -10.98
CA ALA A 459 16.74 -8.30 -10.35
C ALA A 459 16.29 -9.40 -9.38
N LYS A 460 15.28 -9.12 -8.54
CA LYS A 460 14.66 -10.12 -7.65
C LYS A 460 14.06 -11.30 -8.42
N ASN A 461 13.33 -11.05 -9.51
CA ASN A 461 12.73 -12.11 -10.33
C ASN A 461 13.79 -12.96 -11.02
N VAL A 462 14.84 -12.35 -11.59
CA VAL A 462 15.95 -13.08 -12.23
C VAL A 462 16.68 -13.95 -11.22
N ARG A 463 16.99 -13.45 -10.02
CA ARG A 463 17.62 -14.25 -8.95
C ARG A 463 16.75 -15.46 -8.56
N LEU A 464 15.44 -15.27 -8.40
CA LEU A 464 14.53 -16.37 -8.05
C LEU A 464 14.36 -17.37 -9.21
N LEU A 465 14.39 -16.92 -10.47
CA LEU A 465 14.33 -17.79 -11.65
C LEU A 465 15.58 -18.70 -11.77
N ILE A 466 16.76 -18.17 -11.41
CA ILE A 466 18.00 -18.96 -11.36
C ILE A 466 17.97 -19.98 -10.20
N LEU A 467 17.36 -19.61 -9.07
CA LEU A 467 17.41 -20.41 -7.85
C LEU A 467 16.30 -21.44 -7.74
N GLU A 468 15.06 -21.17 -8.16
CA GLU A 468 13.91 -22.00 -7.82
C GLU A 468 13.45 -22.88 -8.99
N HIS A 469 13.43 -24.19 -8.77
CA HIS A 469 13.07 -25.15 -9.82
C HIS A 469 11.59 -25.05 -10.22
N GLY A 470 11.33 -24.82 -11.51
CA GLY A 470 9.98 -24.75 -12.08
C GLY A 470 9.28 -23.40 -11.92
N ARG A 471 10.01 -22.34 -11.53
CA ARG A 471 9.47 -20.99 -11.45
C ARG A 471 9.29 -20.38 -12.85
N TRP A 472 8.07 -19.96 -13.18
CA TRP A 472 7.81 -19.17 -14.39
C TRP A 472 8.21 -17.71 -14.20
N SER A 473 8.94 -17.13 -15.15
CA SER A 473 9.42 -15.76 -15.03
C SER A 473 8.31 -14.73 -15.24
N MET A 474 8.55 -13.52 -14.73
CA MET A 474 7.64 -12.39 -14.96
C MET A 474 7.52 -12.02 -16.45
N ILE A 475 8.54 -12.34 -17.26
CA ILE A 475 8.53 -12.15 -18.71
C ILE A 475 7.63 -13.20 -19.36
N ASP A 476 7.75 -14.48 -18.99
CA ASP A 476 6.90 -15.56 -19.52
C ASP A 476 5.41 -15.30 -19.22
N LYS A 477 5.11 -14.82 -18.01
CA LYS A 477 3.76 -14.39 -17.60
C LYS A 477 3.23 -13.27 -18.49
N TYR A 478 4.06 -12.26 -18.78
CA TYR A 478 3.67 -11.13 -19.62
C TYR A 478 3.51 -11.54 -21.09
N GLU A 479 4.43 -12.33 -21.65
CA GLU A 479 4.32 -12.83 -23.02
C GLU A 479 3.10 -13.73 -23.22
N THR A 480 2.79 -14.60 -22.26
CA THR A 480 1.60 -15.44 -22.30
C THR A 480 0.33 -14.61 -22.28
N LEU A 481 0.26 -13.59 -21.42
CA LEU A 481 -0.87 -12.67 -21.40
C LEU A 481 -0.98 -11.79 -22.66
N MET A 482 0.15 -11.47 -23.30
CA MET A 482 0.20 -10.74 -24.58
C MET A 482 -0.18 -11.59 -25.80
N LYS A 483 -0.01 -12.92 -25.76
CA LYS A 483 -0.52 -13.86 -26.77
C LYS A 483 -2.05 -13.95 -26.76
N GLY A 484 -2.68 -13.52 -25.67
CA GLY A 484 -4.12 -13.61 -25.45
C GLY A 484 -4.51 -14.86 -24.66
N LEU A 485 -5.58 -14.75 -23.89
CA LEU A 485 -6.21 -15.84 -23.14
C LEU A 485 -7.66 -15.95 -23.60
N SER A 486 -8.23 -17.15 -23.57
CA SER A 486 -9.63 -17.37 -23.94
C SER A 486 -10.52 -17.56 -22.71
N ILE A 487 -11.81 -17.27 -22.87
CA ILE A 487 -12.81 -17.47 -21.81
C ILE A 487 -12.97 -18.97 -21.50
N GLU A 488 -12.81 -19.82 -22.51
CA GLU A 488 -12.86 -21.28 -22.42
C GLU A 488 -11.64 -21.83 -21.66
N SER A 489 -10.43 -21.28 -21.87
CA SER A 489 -9.23 -21.73 -21.14
C SER A 489 -9.32 -21.35 -19.66
N LEU A 490 -9.79 -20.14 -19.33
CA LEU A 490 -10.07 -19.77 -17.94
C LEU A 490 -11.17 -20.63 -17.31
N SER A 491 -12.29 -20.85 -18.00
CA SER A 491 -13.40 -21.67 -17.49
C SER A 491 -12.96 -23.12 -17.22
N SER A 492 -12.16 -23.68 -18.13
CA SER A 492 -11.58 -25.02 -18.00
C SER A 492 -10.59 -25.09 -16.85
N PHE A 493 -9.72 -24.09 -16.72
CA PHE A 493 -8.75 -23.98 -15.62
C PHE A 493 -9.44 -23.88 -14.26
N VAL A 494 -10.46 -23.03 -14.11
CA VAL A 494 -11.17 -22.87 -12.82
C VAL A 494 -11.90 -24.16 -12.42
N LYS A 495 -12.52 -24.86 -13.38
CA LYS A 495 -13.13 -26.17 -13.15
C LYS A 495 -12.09 -27.21 -12.71
N ALA A 496 -10.93 -27.24 -13.37
CA ALA A 496 -9.83 -28.15 -13.01
C ALA A 496 -9.25 -27.83 -11.62
N PHE A 497 -8.97 -26.55 -11.33
CA PHE A 497 -8.45 -26.07 -10.04
C PHE A 497 -9.37 -26.46 -8.88
N LYS A 498 -10.69 -26.26 -9.03
CA LYS A 498 -11.68 -26.62 -7.99
C LYS A 498 -11.91 -28.14 -7.86
N SER A 499 -11.52 -28.94 -8.85
CA SER A 499 -11.80 -30.39 -8.83
C SER A 499 -10.88 -31.18 -7.88
N GLN A 500 -9.62 -30.76 -7.72
CA GLN A 500 -8.62 -31.49 -6.93
C GLN A 500 -7.78 -30.51 -6.10
N LEU A 501 -7.93 -30.58 -4.78
CA LEU A 501 -7.29 -29.67 -3.82
C LEU A 501 -6.82 -30.42 -2.57
N PHE A 502 -5.86 -29.82 -1.87
CA PHE A 502 -5.60 -30.11 -0.46
C PHE A 502 -5.67 -28.81 0.34
N VAL A 503 -6.39 -28.80 1.45
CA VAL A 503 -6.69 -27.58 2.21
C VAL A 503 -5.95 -27.57 3.54
N GLU A 504 -5.06 -26.60 3.75
CA GLU A 504 -4.43 -26.37 5.05
C GLU A 504 -4.99 -25.11 5.70
N GLY A 505 -5.67 -25.28 6.85
CA GLY A 505 -6.24 -24.21 7.64
C GLY A 505 -5.44 -23.92 8.92
N LEU A 506 -5.42 -22.66 9.35
CA LEU A 506 -5.03 -22.20 10.67
C LEU A 506 -6.14 -21.27 11.20
N VAL A 507 -6.64 -21.55 12.40
CA VAL A 507 -7.54 -20.67 13.15
C VAL A 507 -6.89 -20.31 14.48
N GLN A 508 -6.71 -19.01 14.73
CA GLN A 508 -6.12 -18.50 15.96
C GLN A 508 -6.95 -17.35 16.52
N GLY A 509 -7.07 -17.25 17.85
CA GLY A 509 -7.79 -16.15 18.51
C GLY A 509 -9.01 -16.59 19.28
N ASN A 510 -10.03 -15.73 19.35
CA ASN A 510 -11.23 -15.96 20.14
C ASN A 510 -12.28 -16.88 19.48
N PHE A 511 -11.85 -18.11 19.14
CA PHE A 511 -12.72 -19.24 18.80
C PHE A 511 -12.48 -20.40 19.77
N THR A 512 -13.36 -21.40 19.72
CA THR A 512 -13.15 -22.74 20.30
C THR A 512 -12.56 -23.69 19.26
N SER A 513 -11.98 -24.82 19.71
CA SER A 513 -11.51 -25.90 18.84
C SER A 513 -12.65 -26.51 18.02
N ARG A 514 -13.85 -26.62 18.60
CA ARG A 514 -15.05 -27.08 17.90
C ARG A 514 -15.45 -26.16 16.75
N GLU A 515 -15.70 -24.88 17.02
CA GLU A 515 -16.04 -23.88 15.99
C GLU A 515 -14.96 -23.78 14.90
N SER A 516 -13.69 -23.99 15.27
CA SER A 516 -12.60 -23.96 14.30
C SER A 516 -12.73 -25.05 13.24
N LYS A 517 -13.22 -26.25 13.60
CA LYS A 517 -13.41 -27.36 12.65
C LYS A 517 -14.47 -27.06 11.61
N ASP A 518 -15.48 -26.27 11.98
CA ASP A 518 -16.59 -25.92 11.09
C ASP A 518 -16.13 -25.11 9.86
N PHE A 519 -15.05 -24.34 9.97
CA PHE A 519 -14.44 -23.67 8.80
C PHE A 519 -13.92 -24.67 7.76
N LEU A 520 -13.20 -25.72 8.17
CA LEU A 520 -12.70 -26.73 7.22
C LEU A 520 -13.85 -27.59 6.69
N ASN A 521 -14.82 -27.93 7.53
CA ASN A 521 -16.04 -28.64 7.12
C ASN A 521 -16.81 -27.84 6.05
N TYR A 522 -16.97 -26.52 6.23
CA TYR A 522 -17.65 -25.64 5.27
C TYR A 522 -16.95 -25.62 3.91
N VAL A 523 -15.62 -25.46 3.89
CA VAL A 523 -14.81 -25.47 2.66
C VAL A 523 -14.97 -26.80 1.91
N VAL A 524 -14.90 -27.93 2.63
CA VAL A 524 -15.07 -29.27 2.05
C VAL A 524 -16.50 -29.46 1.51
N GLN A 525 -17.52 -29.10 2.29
CA GLN A 525 -18.92 -29.29 1.93
C GLN A 525 -19.36 -28.43 0.72
N LYS A 526 -18.86 -27.19 0.63
CA LYS A 526 -19.20 -26.26 -0.45
C LYS A 526 -18.45 -26.54 -1.74
N LEU A 527 -17.13 -26.76 -1.66
CA LEU A 527 -16.31 -26.93 -2.87
C LEU A 527 -16.34 -28.37 -3.44
N GLN A 528 -16.66 -29.38 -2.61
CA GLN A 528 -16.84 -30.79 -3.01
C GLN A 528 -15.66 -31.38 -3.83
N PHE A 529 -14.45 -30.91 -3.55
CA PHE A 529 -13.24 -31.32 -4.27
C PHE A 529 -12.77 -32.72 -3.86
N PHE A 530 -12.12 -33.40 -4.81
CA PHE A 530 -11.41 -34.64 -4.55
C PHE A 530 -10.03 -34.36 -3.90
N PRO A 531 -9.56 -35.22 -2.98
CA PRO A 531 -8.24 -35.07 -2.39
C PRO A 531 -7.13 -35.24 -3.45
N LEU A 532 -5.99 -34.58 -3.25
CA LEU A 532 -4.82 -34.78 -4.12
C LEU A 532 -4.34 -36.24 -4.06
N PRO A 533 -3.99 -36.89 -5.20
CA PRO A 533 -3.61 -38.30 -5.25
C PRO A 533 -2.39 -38.67 -4.41
N HIS A 534 -1.49 -37.72 -4.21
CA HIS A 534 -0.36 -37.82 -3.31
C HIS A 534 -0.48 -36.69 -2.27
N PRO A 535 -0.19 -36.93 -0.98
CA PRO A 535 0.05 -35.83 -0.06
C PRO A 535 1.17 -35.01 -0.67
N CYS A 536 0.92 -33.72 -0.93
CA CYS A 536 1.88 -32.84 -1.57
C CYS A 536 2.66 -32.08 -0.49
N PRO A 537 3.81 -32.58 0.00
CA PRO A 537 4.85 -31.64 0.37
C PRO A 537 5.22 -30.95 -0.93
N VAL A 538 4.89 -29.67 -1.03
CA VAL A 538 5.49 -28.81 -2.05
C VAL A 538 7.00 -28.96 -1.88
N GLN A 539 7.65 -29.68 -2.80
CA GLN A 539 9.09 -29.88 -2.73
C GLN A 539 9.76 -28.60 -3.23
N PHE A 540 9.88 -27.66 -2.32
CA PHE A 540 10.73 -26.48 -2.44
C PHE A 540 12.16 -26.94 -2.71
N ARG A 541 12.58 -26.83 -3.97
CA ARG A 541 13.93 -27.21 -4.44
C ARG A 541 14.63 -25.96 -4.95
N VAL A 542 15.84 -25.76 -4.46
CA VAL A 542 16.73 -24.68 -4.88
C VAL A 542 17.91 -25.28 -5.63
N VAL A 543 18.35 -24.62 -6.69
CA VAL A 543 19.57 -24.95 -7.42
C VAL A 543 20.77 -24.78 -6.49
N ASP A 544 21.60 -25.81 -6.40
CA ASP A 544 22.90 -25.78 -5.75
C ASP A 544 23.88 -25.08 -6.69
N LEU A 545 24.32 -23.86 -6.35
CA LEU A 545 25.19 -23.07 -7.21
C LEU A 545 26.63 -23.60 -7.15
N PRO A 546 27.34 -23.69 -8.29
CA PRO A 546 28.75 -24.05 -8.30
C PRO A 546 29.59 -23.01 -7.55
N SER A 547 30.75 -23.41 -7.02
CA SER A 547 31.72 -22.52 -6.35
C SER A 547 32.44 -21.53 -7.28
N THR A 548 31.82 -21.15 -8.40
CA THR A 548 32.36 -20.20 -9.38
C THR A 548 31.55 -18.91 -9.38
N HIS A 549 32.20 -17.78 -9.67
CA HIS A 549 31.50 -16.50 -9.78
C HIS A 549 30.61 -16.49 -11.04
N LEU A 550 29.29 -16.55 -10.86
CA LEU A 550 28.30 -16.54 -11.93
C LEU A 550 27.73 -15.13 -12.13
N LEU A 551 28.02 -14.53 -13.28
CA LEU A 551 27.57 -13.18 -13.62
C LEU A 551 26.34 -13.20 -14.54
N CYS A 552 25.21 -12.73 -14.05
CA CYS A 552 24.01 -12.50 -14.85
C CYS A 552 23.76 -10.98 -15.01
N LYS A 553 23.77 -10.50 -16.25
CA LYS A 553 23.45 -9.09 -16.58
C LYS A 553 22.21 -9.03 -17.46
N VAL A 554 21.18 -8.37 -16.96
CA VAL A 554 19.93 -8.12 -17.69
C VAL A 554 19.79 -6.62 -17.88
N LYS A 555 19.52 -6.20 -19.12
CA LYS A 555 19.30 -4.79 -19.44
C LYS A 555 17.95 -4.32 -18.87
N ALA A 556 17.95 -3.19 -18.18
CA ALA A 556 16.72 -2.59 -17.66
C ALA A 556 15.71 -2.35 -18.80
N LEU A 557 14.45 -2.74 -18.56
CA LEU A 557 13.37 -2.63 -19.55
C LEU A 557 12.85 -1.19 -19.70
N ASN A 558 13.00 -0.35 -18.66
CA ASN A 558 12.69 1.07 -18.72
C ASN A 558 13.90 1.87 -19.23
N LYS A 559 13.85 2.31 -20.49
CA LYS A 559 14.89 3.17 -21.09
C LYS A 559 14.98 4.57 -20.47
N GLY A 560 13.92 5.03 -19.80
CA GLY A 560 13.87 6.33 -19.13
C GLY A 560 14.34 6.30 -17.67
N ASP A 561 14.55 5.11 -17.10
CA ASP A 561 15.11 4.96 -15.75
C ASP A 561 16.64 4.87 -15.85
N ALA A 562 17.33 5.84 -15.27
CA ALA A 562 18.80 5.85 -15.20
C ALA A 562 19.33 4.98 -14.04
N ASN A 563 18.47 4.39 -13.21
CA ASN A 563 18.89 3.56 -12.09
C ASN A 563 19.15 2.11 -12.54
N SER A 564 20.07 1.44 -11.84
CA SER A 564 20.42 0.03 -12.02
C SER A 564 20.57 -0.63 -10.66
N GLU A 565 20.08 -1.87 -10.56
CA GLU A 565 20.19 -2.69 -9.36
C GLU A 565 21.37 -3.66 -9.53
N VAL A 566 22.35 -3.61 -8.63
CA VAL A 566 23.40 -4.65 -8.53
C VAL A 566 23.15 -5.41 -7.24
N THR A 567 22.98 -6.73 -7.34
CA THR A 567 22.79 -7.62 -6.18
C THR A 567 23.72 -8.81 -6.32
N VAL A 568 24.71 -8.90 -5.43
CA VAL A 568 25.57 -10.09 -5.34
C VAL A 568 24.97 -11.01 -4.28
N TYR A 569 24.78 -12.28 -4.62
CA TYR A 569 24.13 -13.28 -3.76
C TYR A 569 25.09 -14.43 -3.46
N TYR A 570 25.29 -14.69 -2.18
CA TYR A 570 26.18 -15.72 -1.67
C TYR A 570 25.30 -16.81 -1.04
N GLN A 571 25.21 -17.96 -1.72
CA GLN A 571 24.46 -19.11 -1.24
C GLN A 571 25.24 -19.82 -0.11
N SER A 572 24.50 -20.34 0.85
CA SER A 572 24.97 -21.17 1.95
C SER A 572 24.22 -22.51 1.93
N GLY A 573 24.23 -23.25 3.04
CA GLY A 573 23.58 -24.56 3.13
C GLY A 573 22.07 -24.52 3.39
N ALA A 574 21.52 -25.72 3.62
CA ALA A 574 20.16 -25.89 4.12
C ALA A 574 19.98 -25.25 5.51
N ARG A 575 18.79 -24.67 5.75
CA ARG A 575 18.48 -23.97 7.00
C ARG A 575 18.48 -24.93 8.20
N SER A 576 19.43 -24.71 9.10
CA SER A 576 19.29 -25.09 10.52
C SER A 576 19.01 -23.84 11.36
N LEU A 577 18.55 -24.01 12.61
CA LEU A 577 18.39 -22.88 13.54
C LEU A 577 19.72 -22.15 13.80
N ARG A 578 20.81 -22.92 13.93
CA ARG A 578 22.17 -22.41 14.14
C ARG A 578 22.64 -21.58 12.95
N GLU A 579 22.59 -22.14 11.74
CA GLU A 579 23.07 -21.43 10.54
C GLU A 579 22.21 -20.21 10.21
N TYR A 580 20.89 -20.27 10.48
CA TYR A 580 20.01 -19.11 10.34
C TYR A 580 20.41 -17.98 11.31
N THR A 581 20.64 -18.31 12.58
CA THR A 581 21.04 -17.33 13.61
C THR A 581 22.40 -16.72 13.30
N LEU A 582 23.38 -17.54 12.87
CA LEU A 582 24.69 -17.05 12.45
C LEU A 582 24.62 -16.13 11.23
N MET A 583 23.77 -16.46 10.24
CA MET A 583 23.55 -15.62 9.06
C MET A 583 22.87 -14.29 9.41
N GLU A 584 21.88 -14.30 10.31
CA GLU A 584 21.25 -13.06 10.80
C GLU A 584 22.22 -12.17 11.58
N LEU A 585 23.03 -12.75 12.47
CA LEU A 585 24.07 -12.00 13.21
C LEU A 585 25.14 -11.43 12.26
N LEU A 586 25.59 -12.21 11.26
CA LEU A 586 26.53 -11.75 10.25
C LEU A 586 25.98 -10.55 9.47
N VAL A 587 24.72 -10.62 9.02
CA VAL A 587 24.05 -9.53 8.30
C VAL A 587 23.83 -8.31 9.19
N MET A 588 23.41 -8.49 10.45
CA MET A 588 23.25 -7.39 11.42
C MET A 588 24.57 -6.67 11.70
N HIS A 589 25.68 -7.39 11.84
CA HIS A 589 27.02 -6.79 11.92
C HIS A 589 27.42 -6.07 10.63
N MET A 590 26.87 -6.48 9.48
CA MET A 590 27.19 -5.95 8.15
C MET A 590 26.42 -4.66 7.80
N GLU A 591 25.25 -4.40 8.40
CA GLU A 591 24.37 -3.27 8.01
C GLU A 591 25.03 -1.89 8.07
N GLU A 592 25.49 -1.46 9.25
CA GLU A 592 26.20 -0.17 9.43
C GLU A 592 27.46 -0.06 8.55
N PRO A 593 28.41 -1.03 8.57
CA PRO A 593 29.61 -0.93 7.73
C PRO A 593 29.29 -0.92 6.23
N CYS A 594 28.28 -1.66 5.78
CA CYS A 594 27.84 -1.69 4.38
C CYS A 594 27.33 -0.32 3.94
N PHE A 595 26.47 0.29 4.75
CA PHE A 595 25.91 1.61 4.49
C PHE A 595 27.00 2.71 4.51
N ASP A 596 27.87 2.73 5.52
CA ASP A 596 28.96 3.69 5.60
C ASP A 596 29.95 3.54 4.44
N PHE A 597 30.40 2.32 4.15
CA PHE A 597 31.39 2.10 3.08
C PHE A 597 30.82 2.41 1.69
N LEU A 598 29.70 1.79 1.31
CA LEU A 598 29.19 1.85 -0.06
C LEU A 598 28.36 3.11 -0.34
N ARG A 599 27.61 3.62 0.64
CA ARG A 599 26.77 4.84 0.50
C ARG A 599 27.45 6.09 1.04
N THR A 600 27.98 6.11 2.26
CA THR A 600 28.54 7.35 2.83
C THR A 600 29.90 7.72 2.20
N LYS A 601 30.81 6.75 2.10
CA LYS A 601 32.19 6.98 1.62
C LYS A 601 32.33 6.86 0.10
N GLN A 602 31.82 5.78 -0.49
CA GLN A 602 31.93 5.55 -1.95
C GLN A 602 30.80 6.22 -2.75
N THR A 603 29.70 6.64 -2.11
CA THR A 603 28.56 7.35 -2.73
C THR A 603 27.89 6.63 -3.92
N LEU A 604 27.96 5.30 -3.95
CA LEU A 604 27.53 4.48 -5.09
C LEU A 604 26.02 4.49 -5.32
N GLY A 605 25.23 4.67 -4.26
CA GLY A 605 23.78 4.59 -4.33
C GLY A 605 23.09 5.13 -3.08
N TYR A 606 21.81 5.47 -3.19
CA TYR A 606 20.99 5.83 -2.03
C TYR A 606 20.45 4.58 -1.32
N HIS A 607 20.03 3.55 -2.06
CA HIS A 607 19.64 2.28 -1.46
C HIS A 607 20.84 1.33 -1.52
N VAL A 608 21.45 1.10 -0.36
CA VAL A 608 22.50 0.10 -0.17
C VAL A 608 22.21 -0.64 1.12
N TYR A 609 22.15 -1.97 1.06
CA TYR A 609 21.80 -2.80 2.21
C TYR A 609 22.26 -4.25 2.00
N PRO A 610 22.73 -4.94 3.07
CA PRO A 610 22.82 -6.39 3.08
C PRO A 610 21.43 -7.00 3.34
N THR A 611 21.25 -8.30 3.14
CA THR A 611 19.99 -9.00 3.48
C THR A 611 20.25 -10.49 3.72
N CYS A 612 19.76 -11.02 4.84
CA CYS A 612 19.65 -12.48 5.05
C CYS A 612 18.55 -13.04 4.14
N ARG A 613 18.88 -14.06 3.35
CA ARG A 613 17.96 -14.67 2.37
C ARG A 613 17.67 -16.11 2.80
N ASN A 614 16.39 -16.41 3.01
CA ASN A 614 15.88 -17.77 3.04
C ASN A 614 15.07 -17.98 1.76
N THR A 615 15.66 -18.69 0.79
CA THR A 615 14.97 -19.06 -0.45
C THR A 615 14.57 -20.52 -0.30
N SER A 616 13.28 -20.81 -0.17
CA SER A 616 12.77 -22.19 -0.22
C SER A 616 13.44 -23.18 0.78
N GLY A 617 13.92 -22.69 1.94
CA GLY A 617 14.61 -23.50 2.96
C GLY A 617 16.13 -23.54 2.85
N ILE A 618 16.72 -22.99 1.79
CA ILE A 618 18.17 -22.79 1.63
C ILE A 618 18.54 -21.36 2.01
N LEU A 619 19.64 -21.23 2.75
CA LEU A 619 20.12 -19.94 3.24
C LEU A 619 21.13 -19.31 2.30
N GLY A 620 21.29 -18.00 2.45
CA GLY A 620 22.35 -17.20 1.86
C GLY A 620 22.24 -15.77 2.37
N PHE A 621 23.14 -14.91 1.91
CA PHE A 621 22.97 -13.46 2.06
C PHE A 621 23.16 -12.77 0.72
N SER A 622 22.76 -11.52 0.64
CA SER A 622 23.07 -10.68 -0.53
C SER A 622 23.45 -9.28 -0.10
N VAL A 623 24.36 -8.65 -0.83
CA VAL A 623 24.58 -7.20 -0.76
C VAL A 623 23.96 -6.58 -2.01
N THR A 624 23.10 -5.58 -1.81
CA THR A 624 22.36 -4.91 -2.89
C THR A 624 22.69 -3.41 -2.91
N VAL A 625 22.97 -2.88 -4.10
CA VAL A 625 23.25 -1.47 -4.38
C VAL A 625 22.39 -1.01 -5.56
N ALA A 626 21.47 -0.06 -5.30
CA ALA A 626 20.76 0.67 -6.33
C ALA A 626 21.58 1.92 -6.73
N THR A 627 22.18 1.89 -7.92
CA THR A 627 23.08 2.94 -8.43
C THR A 627 22.47 3.68 -9.62
N GLN A 628 23.08 4.78 -10.03
CA GLN A 628 22.77 5.47 -11.28
C GLN A 628 23.77 5.05 -12.35
N ALA A 629 23.29 4.40 -13.42
CA ALA A 629 24.08 3.91 -14.55
C ALA A 629 24.85 5.02 -15.28
N THR A 630 24.42 6.28 -15.13
CA THR A 630 25.11 7.48 -15.65
C THR A 630 26.32 7.90 -14.82
N LYS A 631 26.50 7.36 -13.60
CA LYS A 631 27.62 7.64 -12.69
C LYS A 631 28.58 6.46 -12.55
N TYR A 632 28.03 5.26 -12.38
CA TYR A 632 28.80 4.04 -12.12
C TYR A 632 28.26 2.89 -12.98
N ASN A 633 29.15 2.08 -13.55
CA ASN A 633 28.78 0.85 -14.24
C ASN A 633 28.60 -0.31 -13.25
N SER A 634 27.95 -1.38 -13.70
CA SER A 634 27.66 -2.55 -12.87
C SER A 634 28.92 -3.24 -12.33
N GLU A 635 29.98 -3.27 -13.11
CA GLU A 635 31.26 -3.93 -12.86
C GLU A 635 32.04 -3.24 -11.73
N LEU A 636 32.02 -1.90 -11.69
CA LEU A 636 32.64 -1.13 -10.62
C LEU A 636 31.87 -1.30 -9.30
N VAL A 637 30.54 -1.36 -9.35
CA VAL A 637 29.71 -1.56 -8.16
C VAL A 637 29.88 -2.98 -7.61
N ASP A 638 29.86 -3.99 -8.47
CA ASP A 638 30.17 -5.39 -8.12
C ASP A 638 31.55 -5.51 -7.47
N LYS A 639 32.60 -4.97 -8.10
CA LYS A 639 33.94 -4.91 -7.51
C LYS A 639 33.95 -4.17 -6.16
N LYS A 640 33.17 -3.10 -5.99
CA LYS A 640 33.09 -2.35 -4.73
C LYS A 640 32.37 -3.13 -3.62
N ILE A 641 31.46 -4.03 -3.96
CA ILE A 641 30.85 -4.98 -3.01
C ILE A 641 31.90 -6.00 -2.54
N GLU A 642 32.74 -6.53 -3.43
CA GLU A 642 33.84 -7.43 -3.06
C GLU A 642 34.96 -6.71 -2.27
N ASP A 643 35.32 -5.48 -2.64
CA ASP A 643 36.21 -4.61 -1.85
C ASP A 643 35.64 -4.40 -0.43
N PHE A 644 34.31 -4.22 -0.32
CA PHE A 644 33.61 -4.07 0.96
C PHE A 644 33.63 -5.36 1.79
N LEU A 645 33.40 -6.53 1.19
CA LEU A 645 33.45 -7.81 1.92
C LEU A 645 34.85 -8.10 2.44
N SER A 646 35.88 -7.79 1.66
CA SER A 646 37.29 -7.88 2.11
C SER A 646 37.56 -6.97 3.31
N PHE A 647 37.05 -5.73 3.29
CA PHE A 647 37.11 -4.80 4.43
C PHE A 647 36.30 -5.31 5.64
N PHE A 648 35.14 -5.91 5.41
CA PHE A 648 34.27 -6.42 6.46
C PHE A 648 34.84 -7.67 7.13
N GLU A 649 35.52 -8.55 6.39
CA GLU A 649 36.26 -9.69 6.94
C GLU A 649 37.30 -9.23 7.97
N GLU A 650 38.08 -8.19 7.64
CA GLU A 650 39.03 -7.58 8.59
C GLU A 650 38.32 -6.92 9.78
N LYS A 651 37.17 -6.25 9.58
CA LYS A 651 36.36 -5.68 10.68
C LYS A 651 35.82 -6.78 11.62
N ILE A 652 35.50 -7.97 11.10
CA ILE A 652 35.06 -9.14 11.88
C ILE A 652 36.22 -9.80 12.63
N LYS A 653 37.42 -9.92 12.03
CA LYS A 653 38.62 -10.44 12.71
C LYS A 653 39.01 -9.62 13.94
N HIS A 654 38.73 -8.32 13.93
CA HIS A 654 39.00 -7.39 15.03
C HIS A 654 37.77 -7.11 15.92
N LEU A 655 36.68 -7.87 15.77
CA LEU A 655 35.46 -7.70 16.57
C LEU A 655 35.72 -8.12 18.02
N THR A 656 35.48 -7.22 18.97
CA THR A 656 35.62 -7.53 20.40
C THR A 656 34.44 -8.37 20.89
N GLU A 657 34.69 -9.23 21.89
CA GLU A 657 33.66 -10.07 22.51
C GLU A 657 32.53 -9.23 23.12
N GLU A 658 32.83 -8.04 23.64
CA GLU A 658 31.83 -7.09 24.14
C GLU A 658 30.92 -6.56 23.01
N ALA A 659 31.48 -6.19 21.86
CA ALA A 659 30.71 -5.72 20.71
C ALA A 659 29.83 -6.83 20.12
N PHE A 660 30.37 -8.05 20.03
CA PHE A 660 29.61 -9.24 19.63
C PHE A 660 28.48 -9.55 20.64
N SER A 661 28.78 -9.60 21.94
CA SER A 661 27.78 -9.81 23.00
C SER A 661 26.68 -8.74 22.98
N THR A 662 27.02 -7.50 22.68
CA THR A 662 26.07 -6.38 22.57
C THR A 662 25.12 -6.57 21.38
N GLN A 663 25.62 -6.97 20.20
CA GLN A 663 24.75 -7.28 19.06
C GLN A 663 23.89 -8.53 19.29
N VAL A 664 24.44 -9.59 19.89
CA VAL A 664 23.66 -10.79 20.28
C VAL A 664 22.53 -10.42 21.26
N LYS A 665 22.82 -9.58 22.27
CA LYS A 665 21.79 -9.05 23.19
C LYS A 665 20.78 -8.14 22.49
N GLY A 666 21.17 -7.46 21.41
CA GLY A 666 20.26 -6.74 20.53
C GLY A 666 19.30 -7.69 19.82
N LYS A 667 19.85 -8.69 19.09
CA LYS A 667 19.08 -9.66 18.32
C LYS A 667 18.15 -10.55 19.16
N VAL A 668 18.48 -10.81 20.42
CA VAL A 668 17.62 -11.57 21.36
C VAL A 668 16.48 -10.73 21.95
N LYS A 669 16.57 -9.39 21.88
CA LYS A 669 15.51 -8.47 22.34
C LYS A 669 14.53 -8.05 21.24
N GLU A 670 14.94 -8.20 19.98
CA GLU A 670 14.15 -8.01 18.76
C GLU A 670 13.16 -9.17 18.54
#